data_AF-A0A3N5TVV9-F1
#
_entry.id   AF-A0A3N5TVV9-F1
#
_cell.length_a   1.000
_cell.length_b   1.000
_cell.length_c   1.000
_cell.angle_alpha   90.00
_cell.angle_beta   90.00
_cell.angle_gamma   90.00
#
_symmetry.space_group_name_H-M   'P 1'
#
loop_
_entity.id
_entity.type
_entity.pdbx_description
1 polymer ?
#
loop_
_entity_poly.entity_id
_entity_poly.type
_entity_poly.pdbx_seq_one_letter_code
_entity_poly.pdbx_strand_id
1 'polypeptide(L)'
;HIPPIEIPDILIQHLLILDVAAKAMNDAGLPAREIRNRMGVIIGADFDYEATNFQLRWGLLNSSLKSFQDACSPPLTSSRTLGSLGGIIASRIAREFRFGGPSFVVSCDSSSGLKAVEIGVRAIRQNEADMMLIGAVDLSGDIRNIIISDRLQCYSKSGKVAPFDILSEGTLPGEGAAAIILKKLDLAVKDNDRIYAVINGVGTACASVHNAHLPLKEAYSLSIERALNDASVSPFSISYFEAHGSGNSSEDIIEIEALNELFKNSPAVCAIGSVKSNIGNTGSASGLASLIKTSLCLYHEILPPLVNFTEPITLMENNLHFPVSPQFWYRNRIDGPRTACISSMTNDGNCMHVIIKSHEYPVSNAIPEKISIERKKPLGERSFGLFIIDGNTKNELIEGVDSLSGKIIHTNDINECAFNWMRHKKPDSSKKYALSIAAGNVGQLQQWIKDAKYTIETDTHKKMDGPGGIYYSPNPLGLKNKTAFVFPGSGNHYLGMGRGTGVYFPDILRKMDSLTERLQTQIVPECFVPWRSSWKKGWEIDANQKIAANPLNMIFGQVAYSGIIAKLLINFGVKPSAVIGYSLGESAGNFAMNVWPDYGEMLDRMLKTDLFTSELAGACSAARNAWNIPSGENIDWCAAVVNRPAKNVIEALPAFPYVRLLIINTPDECVIGGMKKQVETLIKSLSCEAVFLEGVVTVHCDAVNPVADEYKKLHLFPVNQPEGIAFYSCALGRSYEMT
;
A
#
# COMPACT_ATOMS: atom_id res chain seq x y z
N HIS A 1 31.51 24.13 1.88
CA HIS A 1 32.78 24.08 1.12
C HIS A 1 33.85 23.44 2.00
N ILE A 2 34.25 22.20 1.69
CA ILE A 2 35.34 21.50 2.37
C ILE A 2 36.56 21.52 1.44
N PRO A 3 37.74 21.99 1.87
CA PRO A 3 38.95 21.94 1.06
C PRO A 3 39.27 20.48 0.66
N PRO A 4 39.60 20.19 -0.61
CA PRO A 4 39.87 18.82 -1.06
C PRO A 4 40.93 18.07 -0.25
N ILE A 5 41.92 18.79 0.29
CA ILE A 5 42.99 18.24 1.12
C ILE A 5 42.52 17.78 2.51
N GLU A 6 41.41 18.32 3.02
CA GLU A 6 40.85 17.94 4.32
C GLU A 6 39.86 16.77 4.23
N ILE A 7 39.33 16.48 3.04
CA ILE A 7 38.31 15.44 2.85
C ILE A 7 38.78 14.05 3.34
N PRO A 8 39.99 13.58 3.02
CA PRO A 8 40.46 12.26 3.49
C PRO A 8 40.62 12.16 5.01
N ASP A 9 40.74 13.31 5.69
CA ASP A 9 40.95 13.42 7.13
C ASP A 9 39.63 13.54 7.92
N ILE A 10 38.47 13.62 7.24
CA ILE A 10 37.15 13.73 7.86
C ILE A 10 36.47 12.35 7.89
N LEU A 11 35.84 12.01 9.02
CA LEU A 11 35.03 10.81 9.15
C LEU A 11 33.97 10.72 8.05
N ILE A 12 33.81 9.53 7.47
CA ILE A 12 32.85 9.29 6.38
C ILE A 12 31.43 9.63 6.87
N GLN A 13 31.11 9.35 8.14
CA GLN A 13 29.84 9.71 8.76
C GLN A 13 29.53 11.20 8.61
N HIS A 14 30.52 12.08 8.81
CA HIS A 14 30.35 13.54 8.70
C HIS A 14 30.03 13.96 7.26
N LEU A 15 30.73 13.37 6.29
CA LEU A 15 30.53 13.69 4.87
C LEU A 15 29.17 13.18 4.38
N LEU A 16 28.82 11.96 4.76
CA LEU A 16 27.57 11.32 4.37
C LEU A 16 26.36 12.06 4.95
N ILE A 17 26.36 12.38 6.24
CA ILE A 17 25.25 13.10 6.85
C ILE A 17 25.14 14.54 6.36
N LEU A 18 26.24 15.18 5.96
CA LEU A 18 26.20 16.51 5.34
C LEU A 18 25.51 16.47 3.97
N ASP A 19 25.80 15.46 3.14
CA ASP A 19 25.11 15.25 1.86
C ASP A 19 23.62 14.92 2.06
N VAL A 20 23.30 14.04 3.01
CA VAL A 20 21.90 13.70 3.35
C VAL A 20 21.15 14.92 3.90
N ALA A 21 21.78 15.75 4.74
CA ALA A 21 21.22 17.02 5.21
C ALA A 21 20.95 17.99 4.06
N ALA A 22 21.87 18.11 3.10
CA ALA A 22 21.67 18.93 1.90
C ALA A 22 20.45 18.45 1.08
N LYS A 23 20.30 17.13 0.92
CA LYS A 23 19.16 16.51 0.23
C LYS A 23 17.83 16.75 0.97
N ALA A 24 17.82 16.66 2.30
CA ALA A 24 16.63 16.96 3.12
C ALA A 24 16.22 18.43 3.01
N MET A 25 17.19 19.36 3.05
CA MET A 25 16.94 20.79 2.82
C MET A 25 16.35 21.05 1.43
N ASN A 26 16.92 20.43 0.40
CA ASN A 26 16.41 20.55 -0.98
C ASN A 26 15.00 19.95 -1.13
N ASP A 27 14.73 18.80 -0.50
CA ASP A 27 13.39 18.20 -0.53
C ASP A 27 12.34 19.09 0.17
N ALA A 28 12.71 19.71 1.29
CA ALA A 28 11.89 20.70 2.00
C ALA A 28 11.77 22.04 1.26
N GLY A 29 12.43 22.22 0.11
CA GLY A 29 12.40 23.47 -0.65
C GLY A 29 13.17 24.63 0.00
N LEU A 30 14.09 24.32 0.93
CA LEU A 30 14.85 25.31 1.69
C LEU A 30 16.20 25.63 1.01
N PRO A 31 16.45 26.89 0.59
CA PRO A 31 17.75 27.28 0.04
C PRO A 31 18.90 27.05 1.03
N ALA A 32 19.96 26.40 0.57
CA ALA A 32 21.08 25.97 1.43
C ALA A 32 21.86 27.11 2.12
N ARG A 33 21.86 28.34 1.57
CA ARG A 33 22.69 29.46 2.09
C ARG A 33 21.92 30.64 2.67
N GLU A 34 20.61 30.48 2.81
CA GLU A 34 19.79 31.46 3.51
C GLU A 34 20.05 31.39 5.02
N ILE A 35 20.22 32.54 5.67
CA ILE A 35 20.48 32.62 7.11
C ILE A 35 19.19 32.28 7.86
N ARG A 36 19.24 31.29 8.76
CA ARG A 36 18.09 30.86 9.56
C ARG A 36 18.43 30.88 11.05
N ASN A 37 18.25 32.06 11.66
CA ASN A 37 18.61 32.30 13.06
C ASN A 37 17.88 31.40 14.06
N ARG A 38 16.67 30.94 13.73
CA ARG A 38 15.81 30.11 14.58
C ARG A 38 15.68 28.66 14.08
N MET A 39 16.63 28.21 13.26
CA MET A 39 16.73 26.83 12.84
C MET A 39 17.89 26.15 13.57
N GLY A 40 17.65 25.00 14.20
CA GLY A 40 18.68 24.19 14.84
C GLY A 40 18.99 22.89 14.08
N VAL A 41 19.97 22.13 14.57
CA VAL A 41 20.34 20.82 14.05
C VAL A 41 20.71 19.85 15.17
N ILE A 42 20.15 18.64 15.14
CA ILE A 42 20.52 17.58 16.08
C ILE A 42 20.84 16.33 15.29
N ILE A 43 21.99 15.72 15.55
CA ILE A 43 22.44 14.50 14.87
C ILE A 43 22.57 13.35 15.87
N GLY A 44 21.89 12.23 15.58
CA GLY A 44 22.10 10.96 16.26
C GLY A 44 23.34 10.24 15.75
N ALA A 45 24.33 9.99 16.60
CA ALA A 45 25.53 9.22 16.27
C ALA A 45 26.15 8.66 17.55
N ASP A 46 26.52 7.38 17.54
CA ASP A 46 27.13 6.69 18.68
C ASP A 46 28.64 6.49 18.49
N PHE A 47 29.04 5.45 17.75
CA PHE A 47 30.43 5.00 17.72
C PHE A 47 31.26 5.75 16.67
N ASP A 48 32.30 6.43 17.16
CA ASP A 48 33.40 6.95 16.34
C ASP A 48 34.54 5.92 16.31
N TYR A 49 34.75 5.28 15.16
CA TYR A 49 35.83 4.31 15.00
C TYR A 49 37.23 4.95 15.11
N GLU A 50 37.38 6.26 14.85
CA GLU A 50 38.67 6.94 15.03
C GLU A 50 39.08 7.00 16.50
N ALA A 51 38.15 6.96 17.44
CA ALA A 51 38.49 6.85 18.87
C ALA A 51 39.36 5.61 19.16
N THR A 52 39.05 4.48 18.51
CA THR A 52 39.84 3.24 18.65
C THR A 52 41.14 3.27 17.85
N ASN A 53 41.17 3.95 16.69
CA ASN A 53 42.39 4.16 15.91
C ASN A 53 43.38 5.09 16.60
N PHE A 54 42.87 6.11 17.29
CA PHE A 54 43.63 7.00 18.14
C PHE A 54 44.20 6.25 19.34
N GLN A 55 43.37 5.49 20.06
CA GLN A 55 43.84 4.69 21.19
C GLN A 55 44.95 3.69 20.78
N LEU A 56 44.78 3.00 19.64
CA LEU A 56 45.79 2.11 19.09
C LEU A 56 47.10 2.86 18.82
N ARG A 57 47.02 4.03 18.17
CA ARG A 57 48.21 4.85 17.88
C ARG A 57 48.89 5.34 19.16
N TRP A 58 48.13 5.80 20.15
CA TRP A 58 48.66 6.25 21.44
C TRP A 58 49.42 5.13 22.17
N GLY A 59 48.89 3.91 22.14
CA GLY A 59 49.55 2.73 22.70
C GLY A 59 50.88 2.39 22.02
N LEU A 60 51.05 2.79 20.75
CA LEU A 60 52.26 2.54 19.98
C LEU A 60 53.30 3.68 20.06
N LEU A 61 53.01 4.82 20.72
CA LEU A 61 53.88 6.01 20.75
C LEU A 61 55.31 5.75 21.26
N ASN A 62 55.49 4.77 22.14
CA ASN A 62 56.80 4.40 22.69
C ASN A 62 57.50 3.26 21.93
N SER A 63 56.93 2.78 20.82
CA SER A 63 57.55 1.74 20.00
C SER A 63 58.59 2.35 19.06
N SER A 64 59.70 1.64 18.82
CA SER A 64 60.75 2.03 17.88
C SER A 64 60.34 1.90 16.40
N LEU A 65 59.09 1.50 16.13
CA LEU A 65 58.60 1.12 14.80
C LEU A 65 57.63 2.18 14.23
N LYS A 66 58.15 3.36 13.90
CA LYS A 66 57.34 4.48 13.35
C LYS A 66 56.63 4.13 12.03
N SER A 67 57.28 3.34 11.17
CA SER A 67 56.68 2.86 9.92
C SER A 67 55.48 1.93 10.17
N PHE A 68 55.53 1.11 11.23
CA PHE A 68 54.42 0.26 11.65
C PHE A 68 53.28 1.08 12.26
N GLN A 69 53.60 2.10 13.06
CA GLN A 69 52.62 3.05 13.60
C GLN A 69 51.81 3.72 12.49
N ASP A 70 52.50 4.26 11.48
CA ASP A 70 51.86 4.98 10.37
C ASP A 70 51.11 4.02 9.42
N ALA A 71 51.52 2.76 9.33
CA ALA A 71 50.78 1.72 8.61
C ALA A 71 49.49 1.25 9.34
N CYS A 72 49.49 1.25 10.68
CA CYS A 72 48.34 0.82 11.48
C CYS A 72 47.31 1.94 11.72
N SER A 73 47.74 3.19 11.86
CA SER A 73 46.88 4.35 12.05
C SER A 73 47.64 5.59 11.59
N PRO A 74 47.12 6.44 10.68
CA PRO A 74 47.83 7.62 10.20
C PRO A 74 48.27 8.58 11.32
N PRO A 75 49.15 9.56 11.06
CA PRO A 75 49.46 10.62 12.02
C PRO A 75 48.25 11.45 12.47
N LEU A 76 48.35 12.01 13.68
CA LEU A 76 47.40 13.01 14.15
C LEU A 76 47.77 14.37 13.53
N THR A 77 46.98 14.83 12.57
CA THR A 77 47.06 16.19 12.01
C THR A 77 45.95 17.04 12.62
N SER A 78 46.05 18.37 12.55
CA SER A 78 44.95 19.26 12.98
C SER A 78 43.65 18.94 12.24
N SER A 79 43.75 18.70 10.93
CA SER A 79 42.61 18.34 10.07
C SER A 79 41.99 17.01 10.47
N ARG A 80 42.80 15.97 10.73
CA ARG A 80 42.31 14.66 11.14
C ARG A 80 41.71 14.68 12.54
N THR A 81 42.38 15.33 13.51
CA THR A 81 41.82 15.45 14.86
C THR A 81 40.46 16.14 14.83
N LEU A 82 40.31 17.27 14.11
CA LEU A 82 39.01 17.93 13.97
C LEU A 82 38.03 17.14 13.08
N GLY A 83 38.52 16.41 12.09
CA GLY A 83 37.72 15.58 11.19
C GLY A 83 37.12 14.35 11.87
N SER A 84 37.74 13.90 12.96
CA SER A 84 37.32 12.76 13.78
C SER A 84 36.45 13.13 14.98
N LEU A 85 36.28 14.40 15.33
CA LEU A 85 35.44 14.74 16.48
C LEU A 85 33.94 14.51 16.17
N GLY A 86 33.38 13.39 16.63
CA GLY A 86 31.95 13.10 16.47
C GLY A 86 31.04 14.22 17.00
N GLY A 87 31.44 14.92 18.06
CA GLY A 87 30.67 16.02 18.65
C GLY A 87 30.51 17.27 17.75
N ILE A 88 31.29 17.42 16.67
CA ILE A 88 31.22 18.62 15.82
C ILE A 88 30.41 18.41 14.53
N ILE A 89 29.83 17.23 14.30
CA ILE A 89 29.02 16.92 13.11
C ILE A 89 27.90 17.95 12.94
N ALA A 90 27.11 18.16 13.99
CA ALA A 90 26.00 19.10 13.99
C ALA A 90 26.49 20.54 13.74
N SER A 91 27.60 20.95 14.35
CA SER A 91 28.20 22.28 14.16
C SER A 91 28.71 22.50 12.73
N ARG A 92 29.24 21.46 12.07
CA ARG A 92 29.65 21.54 10.66
C ARG A 92 28.44 21.77 9.75
N ILE A 93 27.34 21.05 9.98
CA ILE A 93 26.07 21.22 9.27
C ILE A 93 25.51 22.63 9.50
N ALA A 94 25.44 23.07 10.75
CA ALA A 94 24.94 24.40 11.12
C ALA A 94 25.73 25.51 10.43
N ARG A 95 27.06 25.40 10.39
CA ARG A 95 27.92 26.36 9.69
C ARG A 95 27.72 26.34 8.18
N GLU A 96 27.62 25.16 7.57
CA GLU A 96 27.44 25.04 6.10
C GLU A 96 26.09 25.63 5.66
N PHE A 97 25.02 25.38 6.42
CA PHE A 97 23.66 25.82 6.07
C PHE A 97 23.18 27.08 6.81
N ARG A 98 24.07 27.72 7.59
CA ARG A 98 23.84 29.00 8.31
C ARG A 98 22.66 28.96 9.30
N PHE A 99 22.64 27.91 10.11
CA PHE A 99 21.69 27.72 11.21
C PHE A 99 22.17 28.48 12.45
N GLY A 100 21.26 29.19 13.11
CA GLY A 100 21.54 29.97 14.33
C GLY A 100 20.99 29.35 15.63
N GLY A 101 20.24 28.25 15.54
CA GLY A 101 19.64 27.56 16.67
C GLY A 101 20.52 26.47 17.30
N PRO A 102 19.98 25.71 18.27
CA PRO A 102 20.71 24.66 18.98
C PRO A 102 21.35 23.64 18.03
N SER A 103 22.61 23.31 18.27
CA SER A 103 23.41 22.44 17.40
C SER A 103 24.26 21.47 18.22
N PHE A 104 23.91 20.18 18.25
CA PHE A 104 24.67 19.16 19.00
C PHE A 104 24.40 17.74 18.51
N VAL A 105 25.19 16.80 19.03
CA VAL A 105 25.09 15.36 18.75
C VAL A 105 24.53 14.63 19.97
N VAL A 106 23.76 13.57 19.72
CA VAL A 106 23.14 12.73 20.75
C VAL A 106 23.42 11.26 20.46
N SER A 107 23.66 10.50 21.52
CA SER A 107 23.98 9.08 21.52
C SER A 107 23.00 8.35 22.45
N CYS A 108 22.32 7.33 21.90
CA CYS A 108 21.30 6.50 22.53
C CYS A 108 21.11 5.19 21.72
N ASP A 109 22.21 4.59 21.26
CA ASP A 109 22.20 3.34 20.47
C ASP A 109 21.24 3.46 19.26
N SER A 110 20.51 2.40 18.94
CA SER A 110 19.53 2.33 17.86
C SER A 110 18.40 3.37 17.94
N SER A 111 18.24 4.01 19.11
CA SER A 111 17.27 5.08 19.37
C SER A 111 17.84 6.49 19.20
N SER A 112 19.14 6.66 18.90
CA SER A 112 19.80 7.96 18.72
C SER A 112 19.05 8.92 17.81
N GLY A 113 18.61 8.44 16.64
CA GLY A 113 17.83 9.25 15.70
C GLY A 113 16.46 9.66 16.24
N LEU A 114 15.73 8.79 16.94
CA LEU A 114 14.46 9.15 17.56
C LEU A 114 14.66 10.08 18.75
N LYS A 115 15.73 9.90 19.54
CA LYS A 115 16.08 10.82 20.62
C LYS A 115 16.34 12.23 20.10
N ALA A 116 17.01 12.35 18.95
CA ALA A 116 17.16 13.63 18.26
C ALA A 116 15.79 14.23 17.87
N VAL A 117 14.85 13.41 17.39
CA VAL A 117 13.46 13.83 17.10
C VAL A 117 12.75 14.34 18.35
N GLU A 118 12.80 13.63 19.48
CA GLU A 118 12.17 14.05 20.74
C GLU A 118 12.66 15.44 21.15
N ILE A 119 13.98 15.67 21.13
CA ILE A 119 14.57 16.95 21.52
C ILE A 119 14.16 18.05 20.54
N GLY A 120 14.17 17.77 19.23
CA GLY A 120 13.73 18.72 18.21
C GLY A 120 12.24 19.10 18.34
N VAL A 121 11.37 18.13 18.58
CA VAL A 121 9.94 18.35 18.82
C VAL A 121 9.72 19.22 20.07
N ARG A 122 10.45 18.95 21.16
CA ARG A 122 10.38 19.77 22.38
C ARG A 122 10.87 21.19 22.16
N ALA A 123 12.00 21.38 21.48
CA ALA A 123 12.53 22.70 21.14
C ALA A 123 11.53 23.53 20.32
N ILE A 124 10.84 22.91 19.35
CA ILE A 124 9.80 23.58 18.55
C ILE A 124 8.56 23.90 19.41
N ARG A 125 8.07 22.95 20.22
CA ARG A 125 6.91 23.16 21.11
C ARG A 125 7.16 24.26 22.14
N GLN A 126 8.40 24.40 22.61
CA GLN A 126 8.83 25.42 23.56
C GLN A 126 9.19 26.76 22.89
N ASN A 127 9.09 26.86 21.57
CA ASN A 127 9.49 28.02 20.77
C ASN A 127 10.99 28.40 20.91
N GLU A 128 11.86 27.44 21.20
CA GLU A 128 13.32 27.61 21.17
C GLU A 128 13.86 27.60 19.73
N ALA A 129 13.16 26.91 18.83
CA ALA A 129 13.42 26.88 17.40
C ALA A 129 12.10 26.87 16.61
N ASP A 130 12.10 27.44 15.40
CA ASP A 130 10.95 27.39 14.50
C ASP A 130 11.02 26.18 13.55
N MET A 131 12.26 25.73 13.29
CA MET A 131 12.57 24.57 12.46
C MET A 131 13.78 23.82 13.03
N MET A 132 13.83 22.51 12.82
CA MET A 132 14.96 21.68 13.22
C MET A 132 15.34 20.72 12.10
N LEU A 133 16.63 20.66 11.75
CA LEU A 133 17.16 19.54 10.99
C LEU A 133 17.49 18.41 11.96
N ILE A 134 16.82 17.28 11.79
CA ILE A 134 17.12 16.07 12.57
C ILE A 134 17.79 15.08 11.65
N GLY A 135 18.99 14.64 12.02
CA GLY A 135 19.73 13.63 11.28
C GLY A 135 20.19 12.48 12.17
N ALA A 136 20.58 11.38 11.55
CA ALA A 136 21.27 10.29 12.22
C ALA A 136 22.15 9.55 11.23
N VAL A 137 23.29 9.04 11.68
CA VAL A 137 24.26 8.31 10.84
C VAL A 137 24.97 7.23 11.62
N ASP A 138 25.10 6.06 11.01
CA ASP A 138 25.91 4.95 11.52
C ASP A 138 26.51 4.15 10.35
N LEU A 139 27.73 3.62 10.56
CA LEU A 139 28.46 2.81 9.60
C LEU A 139 29.12 1.64 10.35
N SER A 140 28.99 0.43 9.79
CA SER A 140 29.59 -0.81 10.29
C SER A 140 31.04 -0.97 9.80
N GLY A 141 31.79 0.14 9.68
CA GLY A 141 33.12 0.16 9.05
C GLY A 141 34.27 -0.40 9.90
N ASP A 142 34.03 -0.73 11.18
CA ASP A 142 35.06 -1.22 12.11
C ASP A 142 34.78 -2.67 12.53
N ILE A 143 35.69 -3.57 12.16
CA ILE A 143 35.61 -4.99 12.50
C ILE A 143 35.54 -5.25 14.00
N ARG A 144 36.16 -4.40 14.83
CA ARG A 144 36.09 -4.51 16.31
C ARG A 144 34.67 -4.27 16.78
N ASN A 145 34.00 -3.27 16.22
CA ASN A 145 32.60 -2.97 16.53
C ASN A 145 31.68 -4.09 16.07
N ILE A 146 31.89 -4.64 14.86
CA ILE A 146 31.12 -5.78 14.35
C ILE A 146 31.24 -6.99 15.28
N ILE A 147 32.46 -7.35 15.69
CA ILE A 147 32.71 -8.50 16.57
C ILE A 147 32.08 -8.31 17.96
N ILE A 148 32.15 -7.09 18.52
CA ILE A 148 31.54 -6.80 19.82
C ILE A 148 30.01 -6.84 19.70
N SER A 149 29.46 -6.25 18.64
CA SER A 149 28.01 -6.23 18.38
C SER A 149 27.45 -7.65 18.24
N ASP A 150 28.12 -8.53 17.50
CA ASP A 150 27.73 -9.96 17.36
C ASP A 150 27.72 -10.70 18.71
N ARG A 151 28.60 -10.32 19.65
CA ARG A 151 28.62 -10.90 21.00
C ARG A 151 27.50 -10.37 21.90
N LEU A 152 27.04 -9.14 21.68
CA LEU A 152 25.97 -8.51 22.44
C LEU A 152 24.59 -8.95 21.91
N GLN A 153 24.44 -8.91 20.59
CA GLN A 153 23.26 -9.36 19.85
C GLN A 153 23.72 -10.23 18.67
N CYS A 154 23.55 -11.55 18.80
CA CYS A 154 23.95 -12.51 17.78
C CYS A 154 23.39 -12.15 16.40
N TYR A 155 24.25 -12.15 15.39
CA TYR A 155 23.80 -12.02 14.01
C TYR A 155 23.14 -13.29 13.50
N SER A 156 22.21 -13.10 12.57
CA SER A 156 21.48 -14.17 11.91
C SER A 156 22.41 -15.08 11.11
N LYS A 157 22.34 -16.39 11.35
CA LYS A 157 23.17 -17.39 10.67
C LYS A 157 22.69 -17.69 9.24
N SER A 158 21.41 -17.49 8.97
CA SER A 158 20.81 -17.63 7.63
C SER A 158 21.08 -16.43 6.71
N GLY A 159 21.69 -15.35 7.22
CA GLY A 159 21.94 -14.15 6.45
C GLY A 159 20.66 -13.37 6.12
N LYS A 160 19.60 -13.51 6.93
CA LYS A 160 18.34 -12.79 6.79
C LYS A 160 17.87 -12.24 8.13
N VAL A 161 17.28 -11.05 8.12
CA VAL A 161 16.55 -10.49 9.26
C VAL A 161 15.07 -10.84 9.06
N ALA A 162 14.53 -11.71 9.92
CA ALA A 162 13.17 -12.25 9.84
C ALA A 162 12.37 -11.89 11.10
N PRO A 163 12.02 -10.61 11.28
CA PRO A 163 11.37 -10.14 12.49
C PRO A 163 9.99 -10.80 12.66
N PHE A 164 9.70 -11.20 13.90
CA PHE A 164 8.46 -11.85 14.32
C PHE A 164 8.20 -13.24 13.73
N ASP A 165 9.04 -13.73 12.81
CA ASP A 165 8.86 -15.05 12.20
C ASP A 165 9.33 -16.17 13.14
N ILE A 166 8.75 -17.35 13.03
CA ILE A 166 9.19 -18.54 13.78
C ILE A 166 10.68 -18.89 13.54
N LEU A 167 11.27 -18.42 12.44
CA LEU A 167 12.68 -18.57 12.08
C LEU A 167 13.55 -17.36 12.49
N SER A 168 13.05 -16.44 13.32
CA SER A 168 13.83 -15.29 13.82
C SER A 168 15.02 -15.78 14.67
N GLU A 169 16.24 -15.46 14.26
CA GLU A 169 17.47 -15.96 14.91
C GLU A 169 18.53 -14.87 15.19
N GLY A 170 18.21 -13.60 14.91
CA GLY A 170 19.12 -12.48 15.08
C GLY A 170 18.96 -11.43 13.99
N THR A 171 19.78 -10.37 14.10
CA THR A 171 19.81 -9.26 13.14
C THR A 171 20.99 -9.35 12.17
N LEU A 172 21.19 -8.34 11.33
CA LEU A 172 22.38 -8.19 10.49
C LEU A 172 22.90 -6.75 10.60
N PRO A 173 24.22 -6.53 10.43
CA PRO A 173 24.76 -5.17 10.38
C PRO A 173 24.15 -4.41 9.20
N GLY A 174 23.64 -3.22 9.48
CA GLY A 174 23.21 -2.25 8.48
C GLY A 174 24.07 -0.99 8.56
N GLU A 175 24.02 -0.19 7.50
CA GLU A 175 24.67 1.12 7.44
C GLU A 175 23.67 2.14 6.89
N GLY A 176 23.69 3.37 7.39
CA GLY A 176 22.74 4.36 6.92
C GLY A 176 22.95 5.76 7.46
N ALA A 177 22.50 6.72 6.69
CA ALA A 177 22.32 8.10 7.12
C ALA A 177 20.94 8.59 6.69
N ALA A 178 20.26 9.28 7.59
CA ALA A 178 18.92 9.79 7.39
C ALA A 178 18.82 11.24 7.91
N ALA A 179 18.02 12.08 7.26
CA ALA A 179 17.69 13.40 7.76
C ALA A 179 16.27 13.81 7.40
N ILE A 180 15.63 14.55 8.31
CA ILE A 180 14.31 15.14 8.15
C ILE A 180 14.33 16.60 8.60
N ILE A 181 13.37 17.38 8.10
CA ILE A 181 13.11 18.74 8.57
C ILE A 181 11.83 18.72 9.42
N LEU A 182 11.92 19.18 10.65
CA LEU A 182 10.77 19.42 11.52
C LEU A 182 10.43 20.90 11.51
N LYS A 183 9.12 21.18 11.45
CA LYS A 183 8.56 22.53 11.50
C LYS A 183 7.20 22.48 12.19
N LYS A 184 6.82 23.57 12.84
CA LYS A 184 5.49 23.69 13.44
C LYS A 184 4.40 23.60 12.34
N LEU A 185 3.35 22.80 12.58
CA LEU A 185 2.37 22.45 11.55
C LEU A 185 1.64 23.67 10.97
N ASP A 186 1.25 24.63 11.82
CA ASP A 186 0.62 25.88 11.41
C ASP A 186 1.51 26.69 10.45
N LEU A 187 2.81 26.75 10.70
CA LEU A 187 3.77 27.39 9.80
C LEU A 187 3.99 26.60 8.51
N ALA A 188 4.06 25.26 8.59
CA ALA A 188 4.20 24.42 7.41
C ALA A 188 3.00 24.56 6.46
N VAL A 189 1.78 24.60 7.01
CA VAL A 189 0.56 24.85 6.25
C VAL A 189 0.56 26.26 5.65
N LYS A 190 0.93 27.27 6.44
CA LYS A 190 1.01 28.67 5.98
C LYS A 190 1.99 28.86 4.82
N ASP A 191 3.13 28.17 4.87
CA ASP A 191 4.20 28.30 3.88
C ASP A 191 4.00 27.34 2.68
N ASN A 192 2.89 26.58 2.65
CA ASN A 192 2.57 25.57 1.64
C ASN A 192 3.67 24.50 1.49
N ASP A 193 4.30 24.13 2.61
CA ASP A 193 5.31 23.09 2.64
C ASP A 193 4.69 21.72 2.34
N ARG A 194 5.50 20.81 1.80
CA ARG A 194 5.13 19.39 1.73
C ARG A 194 5.14 18.80 3.13
N ILE A 195 3.99 18.34 3.60
CA ILE A 195 3.85 17.64 4.89
C ILE A 195 3.75 16.13 4.62
N TYR A 196 4.75 15.36 5.06
CA TYR A 196 4.72 13.89 4.99
C TYR A 196 3.87 13.27 6.10
N ALA A 197 4.06 13.73 7.34
CA ALA A 197 3.34 13.28 8.52
C ALA A 197 3.39 14.35 9.63
N VAL A 198 2.56 14.19 10.65
CA VAL A 198 2.52 15.04 11.85
C VAL A 198 2.97 14.21 13.04
N ILE A 199 3.95 14.69 13.80
CA ILE A 199 4.36 14.06 15.07
C ILE A 199 3.44 14.54 16.18
N ASN A 200 2.68 13.63 16.76
CA ASN A 200 1.67 13.94 17.77
C ASN A 200 2.15 13.65 19.19
N GLY A 201 2.87 12.54 19.40
CA GLY A 201 3.33 12.17 20.74
C GLY A 201 4.64 11.44 20.73
N VAL A 202 5.42 11.61 21.80
CA VAL A 202 6.66 10.88 22.04
C VAL A 202 6.67 10.35 23.48
N GLY A 203 6.98 9.08 23.64
CA GLY A 203 7.07 8.42 24.95
C GLY A 203 8.36 7.61 25.07
N THR A 204 8.96 7.65 26.25
CA THR A 204 10.19 6.92 26.57
C THR A 204 10.07 6.25 27.92
N ALA A 205 10.64 5.06 28.07
CA ALA A 205 10.79 4.36 29.34
C ALA A 205 12.07 3.51 29.29
N CYS A 206 12.58 3.08 30.44
CA CYS A 206 13.81 2.32 30.53
C CYS A 206 13.62 1.15 31.50
N ALA A 207 14.04 -0.04 31.08
CA ALA A 207 14.20 -1.19 31.95
C ALA A 207 15.49 -1.03 32.76
N SER A 208 15.42 -1.01 34.09
CA SER A 208 16.60 -0.85 34.95
C SER A 208 17.16 -2.21 35.39
N VAL A 209 18.49 -2.37 35.28
CA VAL A 209 19.23 -3.56 35.78
C VAL A 209 19.64 -3.40 37.26
N HIS A 210 19.67 -2.17 37.79
CA HIS A 210 20.16 -1.88 39.14
C HIS A 210 19.19 -0.97 39.89
N ASN A 211 18.37 -1.60 40.74
CA ASN A 211 17.35 -1.02 41.64
C ASN A 211 16.05 -0.54 40.95
N ALA A 212 14.95 -1.25 41.28
CA ALA A 212 13.53 -1.03 40.98
C ALA A 212 12.95 -1.43 39.59
N HIS A 213 12.73 -2.75 39.44
CA HIS A 213 11.46 -3.42 39.08
C HIS A 213 10.74 -3.25 37.72
N LEU A 214 11.27 -2.63 36.67
CA LEU A 214 10.58 -2.63 35.36
C LEU A 214 11.25 -3.61 34.37
N PRO A 215 10.68 -4.80 34.13
CA PRO A 215 11.15 -5.66 33.04
C PRO A 215 10.92 -5.00 31.67
N LEU A 216 11.59 -5.52 30.64
CA LEU A 216 11.64 -4.89 29.31
C LEU A 216 10.25 -4.73 28.68
N LYS A 217 9.35 -5.72 28.87
CA LYS A 217 7.97 -5.66 28.38
C LYS A 217 7.19 -4.49 29.00
N GLU A 218 7.34 -4.27 30.30
CA GLU A 218 6.67 -3.20 31.03
C GLU A 218 7.26 -1.84 30.67
N ALA A 219 8.57 -1.75 30.44
CA ALA A 219 9.20 -0.55 29.88
C ALA A 219 8.62 -0.23 28.49
N TYR A 220 8.54 -1.23 27.61
CA TYR A 220 7.95 -1.09 26.28
C TYR A 220 6.49 -0.63 26.32
N SER A 221 5.69 -1.22 27.21
CA SER A 221 4.28 -0.86 27.38
C SER A 221 4.11 0.55 27.94
N LEU A 222 4.93 0.93 28.93
CA LEU A 222 4.91 2.26 29.53
C LEU A 222 5.36 3.36 28.55
N SER A 223 6.32 3.08 27.67
CA SER A 223 6.72 4.05 26.64
C SER A 223 5.60 4.26 25.60
N ILE A 224 4.85 3.22 25.24
CA ILE A 224 3.63 3.36 24.42
C ILE A 224 2.60 4.23 25.13
N GLU A 225 2.29 3.93 26.39
CA GLU A 225 1.30 4.68 27.17
C GLU A 225 1.66 6.17 27.26
N ARG A 226 2.93 6.47 27.52
CA ARG A 226 3.45 7.85 27.55
C ARG A 226 3.30 8.53 26.18
N ALA A 227 3.58 7.84 25.09
CA ALA A 227 3.45 8.38 23.74
C ALA A 227 1.98 8.65 23.37
N LEU A 228 1.07 7.75 23.75
CA LEU A 228 -0.38 7.92 23.58
C LEU A 228 -0.91 9.11 24.40
N ASN A 229 -0.45 9.25 25.65
CA ASN A 229 -0.81 10.36 26.52
C ASN A 229 -0.29 11.70 25.97
N ASP A 230 0.99 11.77 25.53
CA ASP A 230 1.55 12.98 24.90
C ASP A 230 0.82 13.34 23.59
N ALA A 231 0.37 12.33 22.84
CA ALA A 231 -0.44 12.52 21.63
C ALA A 231 -1.91 12.85 21.89
N SER A 232 -2.42 12.58 23.10
CA SER A 232 -3.85 12.60 23.44
C SER A 232 -4.69 11.75 22.48
N VAL A 233 -4.30 10.49 22.26
CA VAL A 233 -5.01 9.56 21.36
C VAL A 233 -5.31 8.22 22.01
N SER A 234 -6.37 7.56 21.54
CA SER A 234 -6.68 6.18 21.91
C SER A 234 -5.70 5.19 21.25
N PRO A 235 -5.29 4.11 21.93
CA PRO A 235 -4.52 3.03 21.29
C PRO A 235 -5.22 2.45 20.07
N PHE A 236 -6.56 2.41 20.07
CA PHE A 236 -7.36 1.85 18.96
C PHE A 236 -7.38 2.74 17.71
N SER A 237 -6.83 3.96 17.79
CA SER A 237 -6.61 4.79 16.59
C SER A 237 -5.38 4.34 15.78
N ILE A 238 -4.46 3.59 16.40
CA ILE A 238 -3.26 3.08 15.74
C ILE A 238 -3.67 1.94 14.82
N SER A 239 -3.40 2.10 13.52
CA SER A 239 -3.65 1.07 12.50
C SER A 239 -2.38 0.54 11.84
N TYR A 240 -1.21 1.10 12.19
CA TYR A 240 0.09 0.58 11.79
C TYR A 240 1.13 0.76 12.89
N PHE A 241 1.88 -0.31 13.16
CA PHE A 241 2.98 -0.34 14.10
C PHE A 241 4.28 -0.65 13.36
N GLU A 242 5.16 0.34 13.27
CA GLU A 242 6.54 0.15 12.84
C GLU A 242 7.34 -0.25 14.08
N ALA A 243 7.44 -1.55 14.29
CA ALA A 243 8.05 -2.15 15.45
C ALA A 243 9.59 -1.96 15.45
N HIS A 244 10.23 -2.24 16.59
CA HIS A 244 11.70 -2.31 16.60
C HIS A 244 12.15 -3.51 15.77
N GLY A 245 11.48 -4.66 15.91
CA GLY A 245 11.53 -5.84 15.05
C GLY A 245 12.95 -6.18 14.64
N SER A 246 13.77 -6.56 15.62
CA SER A 246 15.19 -6.80 15.44
C SER A 246 15.47 -8.11 14.70
N GLY A 247 14.52 -9.05 14.71
CA GLY A 247 14.76 -10.44 14.29
C GLY A 247 15.37 -11.28 15.40
N ASN A 248 15.62 -10.71 16.58
CA ASN A 248 15.97 -11.47 17.77
C ASN A 248 14.68 -12.04 18.38
N SER A 249 14.63 -13.37 18.53
CA SER A 249 13.44 -14.05 19.02
C SER A 249 12.94 -13.55 20.37
N SER A 250 13.83 -13.23 21.31
CA SER A 250 13.43 -12.76 22.64
C SER A 250 12.82 -11.35 22.62
N GLU A 251 13.38 -10.45 21.83
CA GLU A 251 12.88 -9.09 21.67
C GLU A 251 11.56 -9.08 20.88
N ASP A 252 11.50 -9.85 19.79
CA ASP A 252 10.30 -9.96 18.95
C ASP A 252 9.10 -10.54 19.74
N ILE A 253 9.34 -11.54 20.62
CA ILE A 253 8.30 -12.07 21.52
C ILE A 253 7.80 -10.99 22.49
N ILE A 254 8.71 -10.21 23.10
CA ILE A 254 8.34 -9.14 24.04
C ILE A 254 7.48 -8.07 23.35
N GLU A 255 7.84 -7.67 22.12
CA GLU A 255 7.03 -6.72 21.35
C GLU A 255 5.64 -7.28 21.04
N ILE A 256 5.53 -8.53 20.61
CA ILE A 256 4.24 -9.19 20.35
C ILE A 256 3.38 -9.24 21.61
N GLU A 257 3.94 -9.65 22.75
CA GLU A 257 3.20 -9.75 24.00
C GLU A 257 2.68 -8.39 24.46
N ALA A 258 3.48 -7.32 24.34
CA ALA A 258 3.05 -5.97 24.64
C ALA A 258 1.94 -5.48 23.69
N LEU A 259 2.05 -5.80 22.40
CA LEU A 259 1.02 -5.44 21.41
C LEU A 259 -0.28 -6.22 21.60
N ASN A 260 -0.20 -7.51 21.92
CA ASN A 260 -1.39 -8.32 22.25
C ASN A 260 -2.13 -7.72 23.46
N GLU A 261 -1.40 -7.27 24.48
CA GLU A 261 -2.00 -6.61 25.64
C GLU A 261 -2.65 -5.26 25.26
N LEU A 262 -1.98 -4.45 24.45
CA LEU A 262 -2.47 -3.16 23.96
C LEU A 262 -3.75 -3.29 23.12
N PHE A 263 -3.82 -4.31 22.27
CA PHE A 263 -4.93 -4.55 21.34
C PHE A 263 -5.95 -5.58 21.84
N LYS A 264 -5.83 -6.04 23.08
CA LYS A 264 -6.75 -7.02 23.65
C LYS A 264 -8.20 -6.53 23.58
N ASN A 265 -9.09 -7.32 22.98
CA ASN A 265 -10.50 -6.98 22.74
C ASN A 265 -10.72 -5.70 21.90
N SER A 266 -9.71 -5.19 21.21
CA SER A 266 -9.86 -4.03 20.33
C SER A 266 -10.61 -4.42 19.06
N PRO A 267 -11.64 -3.66 18.64
CA PRO A 267 -12.25 -3.82 17.32
C PRO A 267 -11.35 -3.28 16.19
N ALA A 268 -10.36 -2.45 16.52
CA ALA A 268 -9.43 -1.87 15.55
C ALA A 268 -8.37 -2.89 15.15
N VAL A 269 -8.13 -2.97 13.83
CA VAL A 269 -7.10 -3.82 13.24
C VAL A 269 -5.83 -3.01 13.01
N CYS A 270 -4.68 -3.59 13.36
CA CYS A 270 -3.37 -2.96 13.21
C CYS A 270 -2.40 -3.84 12.43
N ALA A 271 -1.78 -3.25 11.41
CA ALA A 271 -0.67 -3.87 10.69
C ALA A 271 0.63 -3.70 11.47
N ILE A 272 1.52 -4.70 11.42
CA ILE A 272 2.85 -4.66 12.02
C ILE A 272 3.90 -4.78 10.92
N GLY A 273 4.96 -3.98 11.00
CA GLY A 273 6.11 -4.06 10.12
C GLY A 273 7.42 -3.67 10.83
N SER A 274 8.54 -3.91 10.15
CA SER A 274 9.87 -3.45 10.55
C SER A 274 10.68 -3.11 9.30
N VAL A 275 11.47 -2.05 9.35
CA VAL A 275 12.39 -1.65 8.28
C VAL A 275 13.65 -2.51 8.29
N LYS A 276 13.99 -3.11 9.44
CA LYS A 276 15.24 -3.88 9.61
C LYS A 276 15.26 -5.15 8.76
N SER A 277 14.09 -5.70 8.38
CA SER A 277 14.01 -6.79 7.40
C SER A 277 14.57 -6.41 6.02
N ASN A 278 14.63 -5.12 5.70
CA ASN A 278 15.08 -4.60 4.41
C ASN A 278 16.52 -4.08 4.45
N ILE A 279 16.91 -3.43 5.55
CA ILE A 279 18.17 -2.67 5.63
C ILE A 279 19.11 -3.13 6.75
N GLY A 280 18.75 -4.16 7.52
CA GLY A 280 19.49 -4.59 8.71
C GLY A 280 19.37 -3.60 9.88
N ASN A 281 20.21 -3.76 10.89
CA ASN A 281 20.32 -2.83 12.01
C ASN A 281 21.32 -1.71 11.66
N THR A 282 20.80 -0.57 11.22
CA THR A 282 21.57 0.64 10.88
C THR A 282 22.02 1.47 12.08
N GLY A 283 22.23 0.85 13.24
CA GLY A 283 22.69 1.49 14.48
C GLY A 283 21.94 2.79 14.80
N SER A 284 22.67 3.87 15.06
CA SER A 284 22.10 5.19 15.40
C SER A 284 21.01 5.70 14.43
N ALA A 285 21.06 5.28 13.16
CA ALA A 285 20.10 5.69 12.14
C ALA A 285 18.80 4.86 12.11
N SER A 286 18.74 3.72 12.81
CA SER A 286 17.63 2.75 12.78
C SER A 286 16.29 3.38 13.11
N GLY A 287 16.17 4.04 14.26
CA GLY A 287 14.91 4.66 14.66
C GLY A 287 14.43 5.77 13.70
N LEU A 288 15.35 6.54 13.11
CA LEU A 288 15.01 7.59 12.15
C LEU A 288 14.60 7.00 10.78
N ALA A 289 15.21 5.88 10.37
CA ALA A 289 14.80 5.13 9.18
C ALA A 289 13.36 4.59 9.33
N SER A 290 13.01 4.05 10.49
CA SER A 290 11.64 3.64 10.83
C SER A 290 10.66 4.82 10.74
N LEU A 291 11.02 5.99 11.29
CA LEU A 291 10.18 7.19 11.19
C LEU A 291 9.97 7.65 9.73
N ILE A 292 11.01 7.61 8.90
CA ILE A 292 10.92 7.97 7.48
C ILE A 292 10.02 6.98 6.72
N LYS A 293 10.24 5.67 6.89
CA LYS A 293 9.39 4.63 6.29
C LYS A 293 7.93 4.86 6.64
N THR A 294 7.61 5.03 7.92
CA THR A 294 6.23 5.23 8.39
C THR A 294 5.63 6.54 7.86
N SER A 295 6.42 7.61 7.80
CA SER A 295 5.97 8.89 7.22
C SER A 295 5.65 8.75 5.73
N LEU A 296 6.44 7.98 4.98
CA LEU A 296 6.17 7.65 3.58
C LEU A 296 4.92 6.76 3.43
N CYS A 297 4.70 5.81 4.34
CA CYS A 297 3.49 4.98 4.38
C CYS A 297 2.24 5.84 4.54
N LEU A 298 2.27 6.83 5.44
CA LEU A 298 1.17 7.78 5.62
C LEU A 298 0.97 8.69 4.41
N TYR A 299 2.04 9.26 3.88
CA TYR A 299 1.99 10.20 2.76
C TYR A 299 1.47 9.54 1.47
N HIS A 300 1.92 8.31 1.19
CA HIS A 300 1.48 7.53 0.05
C HIS A 300 0.21 6.70 0.33
N GLU A 301 -0.18 6.53 1.58
CA GLU A 301 -1.32 5.71 2.02
C GLU A 301 -1.16 4.24 1.59
N ILE A 302 0.08 3.71 1.70
CA ILE A 302 0.43 2.36 1.29
C ILE A 302 1.23 1.70 2.41
N LEU A 303 0.84 0.47 2.76
CA LEU A 303 1.59 -0.39 3.68
C LEU A 303 2.51 -1.32 2.88
N PRO A 304 3.85 -1.26 3.10
CA PRO A 304 4.79 -2.18 2.48
C PRO A 304 4.74 -3.57 3.13
N PRO A 305 5.26 -4.61 2.44
CA PRO A 305 5.36 -5.94 3.03
C PRO A 305 6.42 -5.99 4.14
N LEU A 306 6.19 -6.83 5.16
CA LEU A 306 7.22 -7.35 6.05
C LEU A 306 7.99 -8.46 5.31
N VAL A 307 9.26 -8.21 5.02
CA VAL A 307 10.10 -9.15 4.27
C VAL A 307 10.55 -10.28 5.19
N ASN A 308 10.71 -11.49 4.64
CA ASN A 308 11.12 -12.72 5.34
C ASN A 308 10.12 -13.24 6.40
N PHE A 309 8.85 -12.81 6.35
CA PHE A 309 7.80 -13.28 7.26
C PHE A 309 6.90 -14.36 6.62
N THR A 310 6.56 -15.38 7.39
CA THR A 310 5.64 -16.47 7.06
C THR A 310 4.66 -16.76 8.20
N GLU A 311 5.15 -17.02 9.41
CA GLU A 311 4.33 -17.44 10.56
C GLU A 311 4.88 -16.83 11.85
N PRO A 312 4.03 -16.34 12.78
CA PRO A 312 4.53 -15.61 13.94
C PRO A 312 5.21 -16.56 14.94
N ILE A 313 6.25 -16.05 15.60
CA ILE A 313 7.03 -16.80 16.61
C ILE A 313 6.22 -17.16 17.86
N THR A 314 5.15 -16.41 18.15
CA THR A 314 4.24 -16.66 19.28
C THR A 314 2.80 -16.32 18.89
N LEU A 315 1.85 -16.65 19.77
CA LEU A 315 0.43 -16.40 19.54
C LEU A 315 0.15 -14.90 19.37
N MET A 316 -0.65 -14.55 18.36
CA MET A 316 -1.04 -13.18 18.03
C MET A 316 -2.54 -12.99 18.21
N GLU A 317 -2.95 -11.82 18.65
CA GLU A 317 -4.35 -11.39 18.61
C GLU A 317 -4.87 -11.31 17.16
N ASN A 318 -6.16 -11.60 16.96
CA ASN A 318 -6.76 -11.68 15.62
C ASN A 318 -6.87 -10.33 14.89
N ASN A 319 -6.74 -9.23 15.64
CA ASN A 319 -6.77 -7.87 15.12
C ASN A 319 -5.36 -7.33 14.79
N LEU A 320 -4.32 -8.16 14.92
CA LEU A 320 -2.97 -7.84 14.47
C LEU A 320 -2.64 -8.64 13.20
N HIS A 321 -1.97 -8.01 12.25
CA HIS A 321 -1.59 -8.70 11.00
C HIS A 321 -0.26 -8.23 10.42
N PHE A 322 0.33 -9.09 9.59
CA PHE A 322 1.60 -8.81 8.91
C PHE A 322 1.36 -8.74 7.39
N PRO A 323 1.45 -7.55 6.77
CA PRO A 323 1.39 -7.45 5.31
C PRO A 323 2.54 -8.25 4.67
N VAL A 324 2.27 -9.20 3.79
CA VAL A 324 3.29 -9.82 2.89
C VAL A 324 3.23 -9.26 1.47
N SER A 325 2.47 -8.18 1.34
CA SER A 325 2.06 -7.53 0.11
C SER A 325 2.12 -6.02 0.27
N PRO A 326 2.54 -5.25 -0.76
CA PRO A 326 2.13 -3.87 -0.84
C PRO A 326 0.59 -3.81 -0.91
N GLN A 327 -0.03 -2.99 -0.07
CA GLN A 327 -1.47 -2.78 -0.05
C GLN A 327 -1.81 -1.32 0.25
N PHE A 328 -2.92 -0.83 -0.30
CA PHE A 328 -3.45 0.47 0.08
C PHE A 328 -3.88 0.44 1.55
N TRP A 329 -3.54 1.51 2.28
CA TRP A 329 -3.86 1.65 3.68
C TRP A 329 -5.29 2.17 3.82
N TYR A 330 -6.26 1.26 3.77
CA TYR A 330 -7.66 1.60 3.96
C TYR A 330 -7.96 2.11 5.37
N ARG A 331 -8.96 2.98 5.48
CA ARG A 331 -9.54 3.44 6.74
C ARG A 331 -11.02 3.80 6.54
N ASN A 332 -11.74 3.98 7.63
CA ASN A 332 -12.93 4.83 7.62
C ASN A 332 -12.53 6.23 8.11
N ARG A 333 -12.98 7.27 7.41
CA ARG A 333 -12.68 8.67 7.79
C ARG A 333 -13.36 9.07 9.09
N ILE A 334 -14.51 8.45 9.40
CA ILE A 334 -15.23 8.66 10.67
C ILE A 334 -14.39 8.28 11.90
N ASP A 335 -13.42 7.37 11.74
CA ASP A 335 -12.51 6.94 12.81
C ASP A 335 -11.30 7.90 12.96
N GLY A 336 -11.16 8.88 12.06
CA GLY A 336 -10.15 9.91 12.09
C GLY A 336 -8.97 9.70 11.12
N PRO A 337 -7.85 10.42 11.33
CA PRO A 337 -6.65 10.31 10.50
C PRO A 337 -5.97 8.95 10.69
N ARG A 338 -5.28 8.46 9.65
CA ARG A 338 -4.40 7.30 9.78
C ARG A 338 -3.35 7.62 10.82
N THR A 339 -3.24 6.76 11.82
CA THR A 339 -2.30 6.93 12.93
C THR A 339 -1.37 5.72 12.98
N ALA A 340 -0.08 5.98 13.11
CA ALA A 340 0.95 4.97 13.29
C ALA A 340 1.76 5.21 14.55
N CYS A 341 2.32 4.12 15.07
CA CYS A 341 3.31 4.14 16.13
C CYS A 341 4.64 3.59 15.61
N ILE A 342 5.74 4.29 15.91
CA ILE A 342 7.10 3.83 15.66
C ILE A 342 7.70 3.41 16.99
N SER A 343 8.43 2.30 17.00
CA SER A 343 9.11 1.76 18.18
C SER A 343 10.63 1.65 17.96
N SER A 344 11.37 1.87 19.04
CA SER A 344 12.80 1.55 19.12
C SER A 344 13.15 1.05 20.51
N MET A 345 13.98 0.01 20.55
CA MET A 345 14.60 -0.54 21.76
C MET A 345 16.11 -0.44 21.64
N THR A 346 16.78 -0.30 22.78
CA THR A 346 18.25 -0.27 22.89
C THR A 346 18.73 -1.46 23.72
N ASN A 347 20.01 -1.77 23.58
CA ASN A 347 20.64 -2.88 24.32
C ASN A 347 20.62 -2.70 25.85
N ASP A 348 20.60 -1.45 26.32
CA ASP A 348 20.52 -1.11 27.75
C ASP A 348 19.08 -1.00 28.26
N GLY A 349 18.08 -1.39 27.46
CA GLY A 349 16.68 -1.50 27.88
C GLY A 349 15.87 -0.21 27.78
N ASN A 350 16.35 0.83 27.08
CA ASN A 350 15.52 1.99 26.75
C ASN A 350 14.53 1.64 25.64
N CYS A 351 13.25 1.91 25.89
CA CYS A 351 12.17 1.81 24.92
C CYS A 351 11.66 3.21 24.57
N MET A 352 11.42 3.45 23.29
CA MET A 352 10.96 4.72 22.78
C MET A 352 9.89 4.54 21.72
N HIS A 353 8.80 5.30 21.84
CA HIS A 353 7.69 5.28 20.90
C HIS A 353 7.35 6.67 20.40
N VAL A 354 7.03 6.77 19.11
CA VAL A 354 6.61 8.01 18.45
C VAL A 354 5.29 7.79 17.74
N ILE A 355 4.26 8.56 18.11
CA ILE A 355 2.95 8.55 17.45
C ILE A 355 2.93 9.61 16.35
N ILE A 356 2.61 9.19 15.13
CA ILE A 356 2.47 10.08 13.98
C ILE A 356 1.13 9.89 13.27
N LYS A 357 0.61 10.98 12.68
CA LYS A 357 -0.65 11.01 11.94
C LYS A 357 -0.49 11.47 10.51
N SER A 358 -1.38 11.01 9.63
CA SER A 358 -1.51 11.54 8.27
C SER A 358 -1.97 13.00 8.29
N HIS A 359 -1.40 13.82 7.42
CA HIS A 359 -1.93 15.16 7.13
C HIS A 359 -2.88 15.12 5.93
N GLU A 360 -4.10 15.62 6.11
CA GLU A 360 -5.04 15.83 5.01
C GLU A 360 -5.04 17.30 4.60
N TYR A 361 -4.83 17.53 3.30
CA TYR A 361 -5.03 18.86 2.73
C TYR A 361 -6.53 19.14 2.65
N PRO A 362 -7.04 20.25 3.21
CA PRO A 362 -8.44 20.63 3.09
C PRO A 362 -8.86 20.69 1.61
N VAL A 363 -10.07 20.21 1.29
CA VAL A 363 -10.60 20.23 -0.09
C VAL A 363 -10.62 21.65 -0.70
N SER A 364 -10.71 22.68 0.15
CA SER A 364 -10.69 24.09 -0.23
C SER A 364 -9.30 24.62 -0.63
N ASN A 365 -8.22 23.97 -0.21
CA ASN A 365 -6.86 24.38 -0.53
C ASN A 365 -6.36 23.56 -1.72
N ALA A 366 -5.98 24.24 -2.80
CA ALA A 366 -5.35 23.56 -3.93
C ALA A 366 -4.03 22.94 -3.46
N ILE A 367 -3.98 21.60 -3.42
CA ILE A 367 -2.73 20.86 -3.20
C ILE A 367 -1.72 21.35 -4.25
N PRO A 368 -0.50 21.75 -3.86
CA PRO A 368 0.52 22.16 -4.82
C PRO A 368 0.68 21.14 -5.96
N GLU A 369 0.74 21.61 -7.21
CA GLU A 369 0.73 20.73 -8.39
C GLU A 369 1.84 19.67 -8.34
N LYS A 370 3.04 20.06 -7.87
CA LYS A 370 4.17 19.15 -7.65
C LYS A 370 3.78 17.96 -6.74
N ILE A 371 3.11 18.23 -5.62
CA ILE A 371 2.65 17.21 -4.66
C ILE A 371 1.55 16.36 -5.30
N SER A 372 0.61 16.98 -6.02
CA SER A 372 -0.46 16.25 -6.72
C SER A 372 0.10 15.25 -7.74
N ILE A 373 1.08 15.67 -8.56
CA ILE A 373 1.74 14.81 -9.55
C ILE A 373 2.52 13.69 -8.86
N GLU A 374 3.29 14.02 -7.83
CA GLU A 374 4.10 13.07 -7.07
C GLU A 374 3.24 11.96 -6.45
N ARG A 375 2.14 12.32 -5.77
CA ARG A 375 1.24 11.37 -5.11
C ARG A 375 0.46 10.49 -6.11
N LYS A 376 0.28 10.93 -7.36
CA LYS A 376 -0.35 10.13 -8.42
C LYS A 376 0.59 9.09 -9.05
N LYS A 377 1.90 9.19 -8.82
CA LYS A 377 2.83 8.22 -9.40
C LYS A 377 2.63 6.84 -8.77
N PRO A 378 2.60 5.76 -9.56
CA PRO A 378 2.62 4.40 -9.02
C PRO A 378 3.89 4.18 -8.21
N LEU A 379 3.77 3.44 -7.10
CA LEU A 379 4.90 2.97 -6.31
C LEU A 379 5.39 1.60 -6.79
N GLY A 380 6.68 1.34 -6.61
CA GLY A 380 7.32 0.06 -6.97
C GLY A 380 7.77 -0.01 -8.43
N GLU A 381 8.26 -1.18 -8.81
CA GLU A 381 8.70 -1.44 -10.19
C GLU A 381 7.52 -1.41 -11.14
N ARG A 382 7.67 -0.64 -12.22
CA ARG A 382 6.71 -0.62 -13.33
C ARG A 382 7.14 -1.67 -14.32
N SER A 383 6.38 -2.75 -14.36
CA SER A 383 6.77 -3.95 -15.11
C SER A 383 6.66 -3.79 -16.62
N PHE A 384 5.99 -2.74 -17.14
CA PHE A 384 5.77 -2.53 -18.58
C PHE A 384 5.80 -1.06 -18.99
N GLY A 385 6.41 -0.79 -20.15
CA GLY A 385 6.28 0.46 -20.90
C GLY A 385 5.28 0.32 -22.04
N LEU A 386 4.42 1.34 -22.23
CA LEU A 386 3.45 1.42 -23.33
C LEU A 386 3.94 2.39 -24.41
N PHE A 387 3.95 1.93 -25.66
CA PHE A 387 4.37 2.69 -26.83
C PHE A 387 3.24 2.71 -27.85
N ILE A 388 2.75 3.90 -28.18
CA ILE A 388 1.68 4.08 -29.16
C ILE A 388 2.27 4.72 -30.42
N ILE A 389 1.99 4.14 -31.58
CA ILE A 389 2.35 4.67 -32.88
C ILE A 389 1.06 4.82 -33.67
N ASP A 390 0.74 6.05 -34.08
CA ASP A 390 -0.43 6.37 -34.89
C ASP A 390 -0.06 6.98 -36.25
N GLY A 391 -1.01 6.91 -37.18
CA GLY A 391 -0.86 7.38 -38.55
C GLY A 391 -2.17 7.27 -39.37
N ASN A 392 -2.25 8.02 -40.46
CA ASN A 392 -3.36 7.95 -41.42
C ASN A 392 -3.17 6.87 -42.48
N THR A 393 -1.92 6.43 -42.67
CA THR A 393 -1.53 5.38 -43.61
C THR A 393 -0.69 4.32 -42.90
N LYS A 394 -0.59 3.12 -43.49
CA LYS A 394 0.27 2.05 -42.96
C LYS A 394 1.75 2.42 -43.05
N ASN A 395 2.15 3.16 -44.08
CA ASN A 395 3.52 3.64 -44.23
C ASN A 395 3.91 4.57 -43.07
N GLU A 396 3.01 5.47 -42.65
CA GLU A 396 3.24 6.30 -41.46
C GLU A 396 3.41 5.47 -40.17
N LEU A 397 2.72 4.33 -40.04
CA LEU A 397 2.96 3.41 -38.93
C LEU A 397 4.35 2.77 -39.01
N ILE A 398 4.75 2.28 -40.19
CA ILE A 398 6.07 1.66 -40.40
C ILE A 398 7.18 2.67 -40.08
N GLU A 399 7.09 3.90 -40.59
CA GLU A 399 8.02 5.00 -40.27
C GLU A 399 8.06 5.30 -38.76
N GLY A 400 6.90 5.23 -38.10
CA GLY A 400 6.81 5.38 -36.65
C GLY A 400 7.51 4.25 -35.88
N VAL A 401 7.36 3.00 -36.33
CA VAL A 401 8.07 1.84 -35.77
C VAL A 401 9.58 1.97 -35.98
N ASP A 402 10.02 2.41 -37.17
CA ASP A 402 11.42 2.72 -37.46
C ASP A 402 11.99 3.80 -36.55
N SER A 403 11.24 4.88 -36.33
CA SER A 403 11.64 5.96 -35.43
C SER A 403 11.77 5.48 -33.98
N LEU A 404 10.88 4.61 -33.52
CA LEU A 404 10.96 4.02 -32.18
C LEU A 404 12.22 3.14 -32.05
N SER A 405 12.53 2.35 -33.09
CA SER A 405 13.73 1.52 -33.14
C SER A 405 15.03 2.33 -33.13
N GLY A 406 15.05 3.49 -33.79
CA GLY A 406 16.28 4.26 -34.03
C GLY A 406 16.62 5.34 -33.00
N LYS A 407 15.66 5.83 -32.21
CA LYS A 407 15.84 7.07 -31.40
C LYS A 407 15.68 6.95 -29.88
N ILE A 408 15.29 5.78 -29.34
CA ILE A 408 14.76 5.74 -27.95
C ILE A 408 15.37 4.64 -27.07
N ILE A 409 16.04 3.66 -27.67
CA ILE A 409 16.75 2.61 -26.93
C ILE A 409 18.14 3.12 -26.55
N HIS A 410 18.19 4.08 -25.63
CA HIS A 410 19.43 4.64 -25.09
C HIS A 410 19.69 4.23 -23.64
N THR A 411 18.71 3.58 -23.01
CA THR A 411 18.76 3.16 -21.62
C THR A 411 18.18 1.75 -21.51
N ASN A 412 18.54 1.02 -20.46
CA ASN A 412 17.99 -0.31 -20.19
C ASN A 412 16.66 -0.26 -19.41
N ASP A 413 16.20 0.94 -19.02
CA ASP A 413 14.94 1.12 -18.31
C ASP A 413 13.80 1.33 -19.30
N ILE A 414 12.91 0.34 -19.36
CA ILE A 414 11.75 0.37 -20.26
C ILE A 414 10.79 1.53 -19.94
N ASN A 415 10.73 1.97 -18.69
CA ASN A 415 9.87 3.05 -18.25
C ASN A 415 10.38 4.40 -18.73
N GLU A 416 11.69 4.60 -18.66
CA GLU A 416 12.34 5.77 -19.21
C GLU A 416 12.16 5.82 -20.73
N CYS A 417 12.30 4.68 -21.40
CA CYS A 417 12.05 4.56 -22.85
C CYS A 417 10.61 4.96 -23.20
N ALA A 418 9.60 4.42 -22.49
CA ALA A 418 8.20 4.75 -22.73
C ALA A 418 7.88 6.22 -22.44
N PHE A 419 8.44 6.77 -21.36
CA PHE A 419 8.27 8.17 -21.01
C PHE A 419 8.87 9.12 -22.05
N ASN A 420 10.09 8.81 -22.53
CA ASN A 420 10.74 9.56 -23.59
C ASN A 420 9.97 9.47 -24.91
N TRP A 421 9.45 8.29 -25.26
CA TRP A 421 8.58 8.14 -26.43
C TRP A 421 7.33 9.00 -26.34
N MET A 422 6.61 8.94 -25.22
CA MET A 422 5.40 9.74 -25.00
C MET A 422 5.67 11.25 -25.08
N ARG A 423 6.85 11.71 -24.66
CA ARG A 423 7.28 13.11 -24.83
C ARG A 423 7.62 13.47 -26.27
N HIS A 424 8.24 12.55 -27.00
CA HIS A 424 8.64 12.76 -28.39
C HIS A 424 7.46 12.72 -29.36
N LYS A 425 6.59 11.71 -29.24
CA LYS A 425 5.40 11.51 -30.07
C LYS A 425 4.19 11.28 -29.17
N LYS A 426 3.43 12.35 -28.93
CA LYS A 426 2.15 12.25 -28.21
C LYS A 426 1.12 11.56 -29.12
N PRO A 427 0.36 10.58 -28.59
CA PRO A 427 -0.67 9.92 -29.36
C PRO A 427 -1.75 10.90 -29.84
N ASP A 428 -2.16 10.77 -31.09
CA ASP A 428 -3.21 11.57 -31.71
C ASP A 428 -4.41 10.68 -32.06
N SER A 429 -5.49 10.82 -31.29
CA SER A 429 -6.72 10.04 -31.45
C SER A 429 -7.49 10.35 -32.74
N SER A 430 -7.13 11.39 -33.49
CA SER A 430 -7.75 11.71 -34.78
C SER A 430 -7.24 10.85 -35.94
N LYS A 431 -6.10 10.16 -35.75
CA LYS A 431 -5.49 9.31 -36.77
C LYS A 431 -6.32 8.06 -37.05
N LYS A 432 -6.28 7.61 -38.31
CA LYS A 432 -7.05 6.43 -38.74
C LYS A 432 -6.55 5.13 -38.12
N TYR A 433 -5.24 4.94 -38.04
CA TYR A 433 -4.61 3.71 -37.55
C TYR A 433 -3.79 3.97 -36.29
N ALA A 434 -3.73 2.94 -35.44
CA ALA A 434 -2.86 2.91 -34.27
C ALA A 434 -2.29 1.50 -34.07
N LEU A 435 -1.04 1.46 -33.64
CA LEU A 435 -0.29 0.30 -33.18
C LEU A 435 0.07 0.56 -31.72
N SER A 436 -0.22 -0.39 -30.84
CA SER A 436 0.20 -0.33 -29.43
C SER A 436 1.18 -1.45 -29.14
N ILE A 437 2.30 -1.12 -28.50
CA ILE A 437 3.30 -2.08 -28.02
C ILE A 437 3.41 -1.94 -26.51
N ALA A 438 3.26 -3.05 -25.78
CA ALA A 438 3.58 -3.14 -24.36
C ALA A 438 4.76 -4.08 -24.17
N ALA A 439 5.82 -3.60 -23.53
CA ALA A 439 7.05 -4.38 -23.34
C ALA A 439 7.52 -4.26 -21.90
N GLY A 440 7.99 -5.36 -21.31
CA GLY A 440 8.46 -5.38 -19.92
C GLY A 440 9.95 -5.11 -19.75
N ASN A 441 10.70 -5.17 -20.83
CA ASN A 441 12.09 -4.76 -20.89
C ASN A 441 12.45 -4.36 -22.33
N VAL A 442 13.64 -3.80 -22.49
CA VAL A 442 14.14 -3.32 -23.78
C VAL A 442 14.31 -4.44 -24.81
N GLY A 443 14.72 -5.64 -24.38
CA GLY A 443 14.85 -6.80 -25.27
C GLY A 443 13.50 -7.24 -25.87
N GLN A 444 12.46 -7.30 -25.04
CA GLN A 444 11.08 -7.55 -25.50
C GLN A 444 10.58 -6.45 -26.43
N LEU A 445 10.89 -5.17 -26.13
CA LEU A 445 10.52 -4.06 -27.00
C LEU A 445 11.13 -4.21 -28.40
N GLN A 446 12.40 -4.59 -28.49
CA GLN A 446 13.07 -4.83 -29.77
C GLN A 446 12.42 -5.98 -30.55
N GLN A 447 12.01 -7.05 -29.86
CA GLN A 447 11.28 -8.15 -30.49
C GLN A 447 9.93 -7.66 -31.02
N TRP A 448 9.17 -6.92 -30.20
CA TRP A 448 7.86 -6.40 -30.60
C TRP A 448 7.93 -5.35 -31.72
N ILE A 449 9.00 -4.58 -31.81
CA ILE A 449 9.23 -3.67 -32.94
C ILE A 449 9.36 -4.45 -34.25
N LYS A 450 10.09 -5.58 -34.26
CA LYS A 450 10.22 -6.43 -35.45
C LYS A 450 8.89 -7.06 -35.82
N ASP A 451 8.19 -7.64 -34.84
CA ASP A 451 6.91 -8.29 -35.05
C ASP A 451 5.83 -7.29 -35.49
N ALA A 452 5.89 -6.04 -35.02
CA ALA A 452 4.97 -4.98 -35.39
C ALA A 452 5.08 -4.61 -36.88
N LYS A 453 6.30 -4.49 -37.41
CA LYS A 453 6.52 -4.23 -38.84
C LYS A 453 5.89 -5.32 -39.70
N TYR A 454 6.24 -6.58 -39.41
CA TYR A 454 5.68 -7.73 -40.11
C TYR A 454 4.15 -7.76 -40.03
N THR A 455 3.59 -7.46 -38.86
CA THR A 455 2.14 -7.42 -38.62
C THR A 455 1.45 -6.35 -39.48
N ILE A 456 2.04 -5.16 -39.62
CA ILE A 456 1.51 -4.07 -40.46
C ILE A 456 1.61 -4.42 -41.95
N GLU A 457 2.77 -4.94 -42.39
CA GLU A 457 3.02 -5.30 -43.80
C GLU A 457 2.11 -6.42 -44.31
N THR A 458 1.77 -7.37 -43.43
CA THR A 458 0.91 -8.53 -43.76
C THR A 458 -0.57 -8.31 -43.48
N ASP A 459 -0.97 -7.14 -42.95
CA ASP A 459 -2.34 -6.88 -42.48
C ASP A 459 -2.86 -7.91 -41.47
N THR A 460 -1.97 -8.47 -40.66
CA THR A 460 -2.37 -9.43 -39.65
C THR A 460 -3.02 -8.71 -38.48
N HIS A 461 -4.29 -9.00 -38.17
CA HIS A 461 -4.89 -8.51 -36.93
C HIS A 461 -4.20 -9.18 -35.73
N LYS A 462 -3.66 -8.37 -34.82
CA LYS A 462 -3.03 -8.84 -33.58
C LYS A 462 -3.74 -8.24 -32.38
N LYS A 463 -4.10 -9.13 -31.45
CA LYS A 463 -4.57 -8.77 -30.12
C LYS A 463 -3.42 -8.95 -29.14
N MET A 464 -3.34 -8.06 -28.16
CA MET A 464 -2.43 -8.23 -27.04
C MET A 464 -3.02 -9.30 -26.13
N ASP A 465 -2.36 -10.46 -26.07
CA ASP A 465 -2.74 -11.59 -25.22
C ASP A 465 -1.67 -11.74 -24.13
N GLY A 466 -2.06 -11.49 -22.88
CA GLY A 466 -1.12 -11.40 -21.75
C GLY A 466 -0.64 -9.96 -21.43
N PRO A 467 0.36 -9.83 -20.54
CA PRO A 467 0.74 -8.54 -19.94
C PRO A 467 1.61 -7.65 -20.84
N GLY A 468 2.12 -8.19 -21.95
CA GLY A 468 2.88 -7.46 -22.96
C GLY A 468 2.61 -8.03 -24.36
N GLY A 469 2.93 -7.27 -25.40
CA GLY A 469 2.73 -7.68 -26.78
C GLY A 469 2.36 -6.51 -27.68
N ILE A 470 1.68 -6.83 -28.79
CA ILE A 470 1.31 -5.87 -29.82
C ILE A 470 -0.21 -5.92 -30.04
N TYR A 471 -0.82 -4.75 -30.12
CA TYR A 471 -2.17 -4.60 -30.63
C TYR A 471 -2.15 -3.81 -31.95
N TYR A 472 -2.71 -4.41 -33.00
CA TYR A 472 -2.92 -3.76 -34.30
C TYR A 472 -4.18 -4.31 -34.95
N SER A 473 -5.01 -3.41 -35.49
CA SER A 473 -6.13 -3.78 -36.35
C SER A 473 -5.97 -3.14 -37.73
N PRO A 474 -5.93 -3.94 -38.82
CA PRO A 474 -5.92 -3.40 -40.18
C PRO A 474 -7.25 -2.71 -40.55
N ASN A 475 -8.32 -3.03 -39.81
CA ASN A 475 -9.66 -2.46 -39.98
C ASN A 475 -10.11 -1.85 -38.64
N PRO A 476 -9.61 -0.65 -38.28
CA PRO A 476 -9.92 -0.02 -37.00
C PRO A 476 -11.38 0.45 -36.96
N LEU A 477 -12.01 0.22 -35.81
CA LEU A 477 -13.43 0.52 -35.57
C LEU A 477 -13.65 1.90 -34.91
N GLY A 478 -12.59 2.56 -34.43
CA GLY A 478 -12.64 3.53 -33.33
C GLY A 478 -13.35 4.87 -33.59
N LEU A 479 -13.33 5.43 -34.80
CA LEU A 479 -13.85 6.81 -35.02
C LEU A 479 -15.37 6.93 -35.07
N LYS A 480 -16.11 5.82 -35.24
CA LYS A 480 -17.57 5.82 -35.39
C LYS A 480 -18.29 4.95 -34.34
N ASN A 481 -17.55 4.24 -33.51
CA ASN A 481 -18.13 3.26 -32.60
C ASN A 481 -18.45 3.87 -31.23
N LYS A 482 -19.53 3.35 -30.66
CA LYS A 482 -19.93 3.59 -29.27
C LYS A 482 -19.30 2.53 -28.37
N THR A 483 -18.97 2.89 -27.14
CA THR A 483 -18.42 1.96 -26.14
C THR A 483 -19.49 1.64 -25.10
N ALA A 484 -19.65 0.37 -24.76
CA ALA A 484 -20.48 -0.05 -23.64
C ALA A 484 -19.59 -0.46 -22.46
N PHE A 485 -19.91 0.03 -21.26
CA PHE A 485 -19.36 -0.55 -20.03
C PHE A 485 -20.30 -1.66 -19.57
N VAL A 486 -19.75 -2.87 -19.45
CA VAL A 486 -20.48 -4.07 -19.05
C VAL A 486 -20.07 -4.43 -17.63
N PHE A 487 -21.02 -4.38 -16.71
CA PHE A 487 -20.82 -4.65 -15.30
C PHE A 487 -21.33 -6.07 -14.98
N PRO A 488 -20.45 -6.99 -14.56
CA PRO A 488 -20.84 -8.37 -14.29
C PRO A 488 -21.66 -8.49 -13.00
N GLY A 489 -22.39 -9.61 -12.87
CA GLY A 489 -23.13 -9.99 -11.65
C GLY A 489 -22.25 -10.73 -10.63
N SER A 490 -22.81 -11.04 -9.46
CA SER A 490 -22.10 -11.73 -8.36
C SER A 490 -21.34 -12.98 -8.85
N GLY A 491 -20.20 -13.29 -8.20
CA GLY A 491 -19.40 -14.48 -8.49
C GLY A 491 -18.10 -14.23 -9.28
N ASN A 492 -17.75 -12.96 -9.53
CA ASN A 492 -16.50 -12.58 -10.23
C ASN A 492 -15.39 -12.12 -9.28
N HIS A 493 -15.56 -12.34 -7.98
CA HIS A 493 -14.60 -11.97 -6.95
C HIS A 493 -13.49 -13.01 -6.86
N TYR A 494 -12.30 -12.58 -6.42
CA TYR A 494 -11.16 -13.47 -6.25
C TYR A 494 -10.20 -12.91 -5.19
N LEU A 495 -9.41 -13.79 -4.58
CA LEU A 495 -8.35 -13.38 -3.65
C LEU A 495 -7.31 -12.51 -4.37
N GLY A 496 -7.01 -11.36 -3.80
CA GLY A 496 -6.13 -10.34 -4.38
C GLY A 496 -6.84 -9.31 -5.25
N MET A 497 -8.17 -9.38 -5.39
CA MET A 497 -8.94 -8.37 -6.12
C MET A 497 -8.67 -6.97 -5.57
N GLY A 498 -8.32 -6.02 -6.45
CA GLY A 498 -8.00 -4.64 -6.07
C GLY A 498 -6.63 -4.40 -5.43
N ARG A 499 -5.88 -5.46 -5.07
CA ARG A 499 -4.56 -5.34 -4.40
C ARG A 499 -3.59 -4.44 -5.16
N GLY A 500 -3.45 -4.67 -6.47
CA GLY A 500 -2.54 -3.89 -7.32
C GLY A 500 -3.04 -2.49 -7.61
N THR A 501 -4.35 -2.31 -7.80
CA THR A 501 -4.92 -1.03 -8.24
C THR A 501 -4.68 0.08 -7.23
N GLY A 502 -4.78 -0.20 -5.93
CA GLY A 502 -4.49 0.80 -4.90
C GLY A 502 -3.02 1.20 -4.80
N VAL A 503 -2.10 0.36 -5.28
CA VAL A 503 -0.65 0.62 -5.28
C VAL A 503 -0.24 1.40 -6.54
N TYR A 504 -0.81 1.04 -7.69
CA TYR A 504 -0.48 1.67 -8.97
C TYR A 504 -1.28 2.95 -9.24
N PHE A 505 -2.53 3.02 -8.79
CA PHE A 505 -3.46 4.13 -9.04
C PHE A 505 -4.10 4.61 -7.72
N PRO A 506 -3.29 5.01 -6.71
CA PRO A 506 -3.80 5.37 -5.39
C PRO A 506 -4.72 6.60 -5.42
N ASP A 507 -4.65 7.44 -6.45
CA ASP A 507 -5.50 8.63 -6.58
C ASP A 507 -6.98 8.28 -6.79
N ILE A 508 -7.29 7.12 -7.36
CA ILE A 508 -8.66 6.63 -7.49
C ILE A 508 -9.24 6.34 -6.10
N LEU A 509 -8.49 5.61 -5.27
CA LEU A 509 -8.91 5.29 -3.91
C LEU A 509 -8.98 6.54 -3.02
N ARG A 510 -8.06 7.51 -3.19
CA ARG A 510 -8.14 8.80 -2.50
C ARG A 510 -9.39 9.59 -2.84
N LYS A 511 -9.75 9.65 -4.13
CA LYS A 511 -10.99 10.29 -4.56
C LYS A 511 -12.20 9.58 -3.97
N MET A 512 -12.19 8.25 -3.94
CA MET A 512 -13.26 7.48 -3.30
C MET A 512 -13.33 7.74 -1.79
N ASP A 513 -12.19 7.77 -1.08
CA ASP A 513 -12.11 8.10 0.35
C ASP A 513 -12.74 9.46 0.62
N SER A 514 -12.44 10.47 -0.21
CA SER A 514 -13.00 11.81 -0.05
C SER A 514 -14.53 11.92 -0.24
N LEU A 515 -15.18 10.88 -0.77
CA LEU A 515 -16.62 10.86 -1.05
C LEU A 515 -17.44 10.08 -0.02
N THR A 516 -16.79 9.39 0.93
CA THR A 516 -17.48 8.56 1.92
C THR A 516 -16.73 8.51 3.24
N GLU A 517 -17.47 8.53 4.34
CA GLU A 517 -16.88 8.40 5.67
C GLU A 517 -16.47 6.95 6.00
N ARG A 518 -16.89 5.96 5.19
CA ARG A 518 -16.76 4.51 5.50
C ARG A 518 -16.21 3.67 4.35
N LEU A 519 -15.23 4.19 3.62
CA LEU A 519 -14.66 3.51 2.44
C LEU A 519 -14.14 2.10 2.76
N GLN A 520 -13.41 1.92 3.85
CA GLN A 520 -12.89 0.60 4.23
C GLN A 520 -14.03 -0.41 4.43
N THR A 521 -15.10 -0.03 5.15
CA THR A 521 -16.26 -0.90 5.36
C THR A 521 -16.99 -1.23 4.05
N GLN A 522 -16.99 -0.31 3.07
CA GLN A 522 -17.58 -0.56 1.74
C GLN A 522 -16.71 -1.45 0.85
N ILE A 523 -15.39 -1.44 1.02
CA ILE A 523 -14.48 -2.24 0.19
C ILE A 523 -14.23 -3.62 0.80
N VAL A 524 -14.39 -3.77 2.13
CA VAL A 524 -14.03 -4.96 2.92
C VAL A 524 -12.65 -5.52 2.53
N PRO A 525 -11.61 -4.66 2.52
CA PRO A 525 -10.29 -5.04 1.99
C PRO A 525 -9.70 -6.26 2.70
N GLU A 526 -10.02 -6.49 3.97
CA GLU A 526 -9.56 -7.62 4.77
C GLU A 526 -10.06 -8.99 4.29
N CYS A 527 -11.02 -9.02 3.37
CA CYS A 527 -11.51 -10.25 2.72
C CYS A 527 -10.72 -10.55 1.42
N PHE A 528 -10.47 -9.52 0.60
CA PHE A 528 -9.82 -9.68 -0.72
C PHE A 528 -8.31 -9.47 -0.69
N VAL A 529 -7.81 -8.65 0.23
CA VAL A 529 -6.39 -8.45 0.53
C VAL A 529 -6.21 -8.90 2.00
N PRO A 530 -6.07 -10.21 2.25
CA PRO A 530 -6.30 -10.77 3.57
C PRO A 530 -5.40 -10.15 4.65
N TRP A 531 -6.02 -9.70 5.74
CA TRP A 531 -5.33 -9.26 6.94
C TRP A 531 -5.15 -10.46 7.86
N ARG A 532 -3.91 -10.99 7.90
CA ARG A 532 -3.58 -12.23 8.60
C ARG A 532 -2.35 -12.09 9.47
N SER A 533 -2.39 -12.76 10.62
CA SER A 533 -1.24 -12.96 11.49
C SER A 533 -0.32 -14.08 11.00
N SER A 534 -0.79 -15.01 10.16
CA SER A 534 -0.02 -16.13 9.61
C SER A 534 -0.32 -16.39 8.12
N TRP A 535 0.74 -16.67 7.37
CA TRP A 535 0.78 -16.96 5.92
C TRP A 535 1.28 -18.39 5.61
N LYS A 536 1.14 -19.32 6.56
CA LYS A 536 1.42 -20.74 6.33
C LYS A 536 0.63 -21.29 5.13
N LYS A 537 1.15 -22.36 4.51
CA LYS A 537 0.48 -23.03 3.37
C LYS A 537 -0.99 -23.33 3.68
N GLY A 538 -1.88 -23.05 2.72
CA GLY A 538 -3.32 -23.26 2.85
C GLY A 538 -4.09 -22.06 3.39
N TRP A 539 -3.44 -20.92 3.62
CA TRP A 539 -4.08 -19.67 4.05
C TRP A 539 -5.19 -19.20 3.09
N GLU A 540 -5.09 -19.56 1.81
CA GLU A 540 -6.07 -19.25 0.77
C GLU A 540 -7.45 -19.86 1.08
N ILE A 541 -7.47 -21.05 1.70
CA ILE A 541 -8.71 -21.75 2.05
C ILE A 541 -9.49 -20.93 3.07
N ASP A 542 -8.86 -20.52 4.15
CA ASP A 542 -9.46 -19.69 5.20
C ASP A 542 -9.94 -18.33 4.63
N ALA A 543 -9.16 -17.73 3.72
CA ALA A 543 -9.50 -16.45 3.12
C ALA A 543 -10.73 -16.55 2.20
N ASN A 544 -10.81 -17.61 1.39
CA ASN A 544 -12.00 -17.90 0.59
C ASN A 544 -13.23 -18.19 1.47
N GLN A 545 -13.05 -18.96 2.55
CA GLN A 545 -14.13 -19.22 3.52
C GLN A 545 -14.65 -17.91 4.14
N LYS A 546 -13.78 -16.96 4.48
CA LYS A 546 -14.18 -15.65 5.00
C LYS A 546 -15.00 -14.85 3.99
N ILE A 547 -14.64 -14.89 2.71
CA ILE A 547 -15.42 -14.26 1.64
C ILE A 547 -16.82 -14.91 1.55
N ALA A 548 -16.88 -16.24 1.54
CA ALA A 548 -18.12 -17.00 1.40
C ALA A 548 -19.02 -16.96 2.65
N ALA A 549 -18.47 -16.67 3.83
CA ALA A 549 -19.19 -16.68 5.11
C ALA A 549 -20.31 -15.64 5.21
N ASN A 550 -20.21 -14.53 4.47
CA ASN A 550 -21.22 -13.49 4.43
C ASN A 550 -21.39 -12.97 2.99
N PRO A 551 -22.57 -13.12 2.36
CA PRO A 551 -22.82 -12.63 1.01
C PRO A 551 -22.54 -11.14 0.82
N LEU A 552 -22.66 -10.33 1.89
CA LEU A 552 -22.33 -8.91 1.86
C LEU A 552 -20.87 -8.67 1.46
N ASN A 553 -19.93 -9.54 1.88
CA ASN A 553 -18.52 -9.40 1.53
C ASN A 553 -18.32 -9.42 0.00
N MET A 554 -19.01 -10.35 -0.67
CA MET A 554 -18.97 -10.49 -2.12
C MET A 554 -19.69 -9.34 -2.84
N ILE A 555 -20.88 -8.97 -2.34
CA ILE A 555 -21.69 -7.89 -2.93
C ILE A 555 -20.91 -6.57 -2.91
N PHE A 556 -20.44 -6.16 -1.73
CA PHE A 556 -19.73 -4.89 -1.56
C PHE A 556 -18.38 -4.90 -2.28
N GLY A 557 -17.60 -5.98 -2.15
CA GLY A 557 -16.34 -6.13 -2.85
C GLY A 557 -16.46 -5.96 -4.36
N GLN A 558 -17.46 -6.61 -4.96
CA GLN A 558 -17.67 -6.54 -6.40
C GLN A 558 -18.16 -5.16 -6.86
N VAL A 559 -19.12 -4.55 -6.16
CA VAL A 559 -19.63 -3.21 -6.50
C VAL A 559 -18.52 -2.17 -6.38
N ALA A 560 -17.75 -2.21 -5.28
CA ALA A 560 -16.67 -1.27 -5.06
C ALA A 560 -15.56 -1.44 -6.10
N TYR A 561 -15.13 -2.67 -6.40
CA TYR A 561 -14.09 -2.92 -7.40
C TYR A 561 -14.53 -2.53 -8.82
N SER A 562 -15.80 -2.79 -9.17
CA SER A 562 -16.37 -2.33 -10.45
C SER A 562 -16.31 -0.80 -10.56
N GLY A 563 -16.61 -0.09 -9.48
CA GLY A 563 -16.46 1.36 -9.41
C GLY A 563 -15.02 1.83 -9.59
N ILE A 564 -14.05 1.15 -8.96
CA ILE A 564 -12.62 1.42 -9.12
C ILE A 564 -12.19 1.29 -10.59
N ILE A 565 -12.55 0.18 -11.25
CA ILE A 565 -12.17 -0.07 -12.64
C ILE A 565 -12.86 0.89 -13.61
N ALA A 566 -14.14 1.19 -13.43
CA ALA A 566 -14.85 2.17 -14.25
C ALA A 566 -14.18 3.55 -14.16
N LYS A 567 -13.85 4.01 -12.95
CA LYS A 567 -13.14 5.28 -12.72
C LYS A 567 -11.73 5.26 -13.34
N LEU A 568 -11.03 4.13 -13.30
CA LEU A 568 -9.73 3.97 -13.96
C LEU A 568 -9.85 4.13 -15.48
N LEU A 569 -10.80 3.46 -16.12
CA LEU A 569 -11.05 3.56 -17.56
C LEU A 569 -11.41 4.99 -17.97
N ILE A 570 -12.28 5.65 -17.20
CA ILE A 570 -12.66 7.05 -17.42
C ILE A 570 -11.44 7.98 -17.27
N ASN A 571 -10.60 7.77 -16.26
CA ASN A 571 -9.36 8.53 -16.08
C ASN A 571 -8.38 8.35 -17.25
N PHE A 572 -8.38 7.19 -17.92
CA PHE A 572 -7.64 6.96 -19.17
C PHE A 572 -8.34 7.53 -20.42
N GLY A 573 -9.49 8.19 -20.27
CA GLY A 573 -10.22 8.85 -21.35
C GLY A 573 -11.24 7.96 -22.06
N VAL A 574 -11.48 6.72 -21.60
CA VAL A 574 -12.51 5.84 -22.17
C VAL A 574 -13.88 6.31 -21.68
N LYS A 575 -14.74 6.72 -22.61
CA LYS A 575 -16.09 7.21 -22.31
C LYS A 575 -17.14 6.18 -22.77
N PRO A 576 -18.00 5.67 -21.87
CA PRO A 576 -19.11 4.84 -22.29
C PRO A 576 -20.21 5.69 -22.95
N SER A 577 -20.82 5.14 -23.99
CA SER A 577 -22.11 5.59 -24.55
C SER A 577 -23.26 4.71 -24.08
N ALA A 578 -22.95 3.57 -23.47
CA ALA A 578 -23.94 2.64 -22.91
C ALA A 578 -23.41 1.98 -21.63
N VAL A 579 -24.33 1.63 -20.74
CA VAL A 579 -24.07 0.85 -19.53
C VAL A 579 -25.00 -0.35 -19.54
N ILE A 580 -24.41 -1.53 -19.39
CA ILE A 580 -25.13 -2.80 -19.31
C ILE A 580 -24.72 -3.45 -18.00
N GLY A 581 -25.66 -3.68 -17.10
CA GLY A 581 -25.41 -4.35 -15.84
C GLY A 581 -26.09 -5.71 -15.79
N TYR A 582 -25.37 -6.73 -15.34
CA TYR A 582 -25.91 -8.07 -15.16
C TYR A 582 -26.26 -8.32 -13.70
N SER A 583 -27.55 -8.49 -13.35
CA SER A 583 -27.95 -8.72 -11.96
C SER A 583 -27.40 -7.61 -11.03
N LEU A 584 -26.58 -7.94 -10.03
CA LEU A 584 -25.84 -6.99 -9.18
C LEU A 584 -25.06 -5.93 -9.97
N GLY A 585 -24.65 -6.27 -11.20
CA GLY A 585 -23.98 -5.36 -12.12
C GLY A 585 -24.80 -4.14 -12.50
N GLU A 586 -26.14 -4.17 -12.43
CA GLU A 586 -26.97 -2.97 -12.65
C GLU A 586 -26.72 -1.94 -11.54
N SER A 587 -26.78 -2.35 -10.27
CA SER A 587 -26.43 -1.52 -9.13
C SER A 587 -24.98 -1.04 -9.19
N ALA A 588 -24.05 -1.94 -9.56
CA ALA A 588 -22.63 -1.58 -9.70
C ALA A 588 -22.43 -0.51 -10.78
N GLY A 589 -23.10 -0.62 -11.92
CA GLY A 589 -23.06 0.37 -13.01
C GLY A 589 -23.65 1.72 -12.59
N ASN A 590 -24.79 1.71 -11.89
CA ASN A 590 -25.43 2.93 -11.41
C ASN A 590 -24.53 3.71 -10.45
N PHE A 591 -23.91 3.03 -9.50
CA PHE A 591 -22.94 3.63 -8.59
C PHE A 591 -21.66 4.09 -9.33
N ALA A 592 -21.07 3.22 -10.15
CA ALA A 592 -19.83 3.52 -10.87
C ALA A 592 -19.95 4.74 -11.80
N MET A 593 -21.13 4.96 -12.38
CA MET A 593 -21.44 6.08 -13.26
C MET A 593 -22.02 7.29 -12.53
N ASN A 594 -22.04 7.25 -11.19
CA ASN A 594 -22.55 8.32 -10.33
C ASN A 594 -24.03 8.67 -10.59
N VAL A 595 -24.81 7.69 -11.08
CA VAL A 595 -26.27 7.79 -11.17
C VAL A 595 -26.88 7.78 -9.79
N TRP A 596 -26.37 6.87 -8.95
CA TRP A 596 -26.65 6.82 -7.52
C TRP A 596 -25.48 7.50 -6.80
N PRO A 597 -25.72 8.66 -6.15
CA PRO A 597 -24.63 9.51 -5.66
C PRO A 597 -24.04 9.02 -4.32
N ASP A 598 -24.79 8.26 -3.52
CA ASP A 598 -24.44 7.93 -2.13
C ASP A 598 -24.23 6.42 -1.92
N TYR A 599 -22.97 6.01 -1.86
CA TYR A 599 -22.57 4.65 -1.50
C TYR A 599 -22.81 4.33 0.00
N GLY A 600 -22.75 5.34 0.86
CA GLY A 600 -22.92 5.20 2.31
C GLY A 600 -24.34 4.83 2.67
N GLU A 601 -25.32 5.42 1.98
CA GLU A 601 -26.74 5.14 2.20
C GLU A 601 -27.09 3.66 1.92
N MET A 602 -26.60 3.06 0.83
CA MET A 602 -26.83 1.64 0.56
C MET A 602 -26.24 0.76 1.66
N LEU A 603 -25.01 1.04 2.09
CA LEU A 603 -24.37 0.32 3.18
C LEU A 603 -25.22 0.40 4.46
N ASP A 604 -25.66 1.60 4.83
CA ASP A 604 -26.48 1.82 6.03
C ASP A 604 -27.81 1.07 5.96
N ARG A 605 -28.46 1.02 4.80
CA ARG A 605 -29.71 0.28 4.60
C ARG A 605 -29.47 -1.23 4.72
N MET A 606 -28.45 -1.76 4.04
CA MET A 606 -28.15 -3.20 4.07
C MET A 606 -27.76 -3.69 5.46
N LEU A 607 -26.96 -2.92 6.21
CA LEU A 607 -26.56 -3.28 7.59
C LEU A 607 -27.71 -3.25 8.61
N LYS A 608 -28.82 -2.55 8.31
CA LYS A 608 -30.01 -2.46 9.18
C LYS A 608 -31.05 -3.55 8.90
N THR A 609 -30.83 -4.37 7.87
CA THR A 609 -31.75 -5.44 7.46
C THR A 609 -31.05 -6.78 7.57
N ASP A 610 -31.83 -7.85 7.71
CA ASP A 610 -31.35 -9.22 7.64
C ASP A 610 -31.56 -9.84 6.25
N LEU A 611 -31.88 -9.00 5.25
CA LEU A 611 -32.28 -9.40 3.91
C LEU A 611 -31.26 -10.33 3.24
N PHE A 612 -29.96 -10.04 3.39
CA PHE A 612 -28.86 -10.82 2.80
C PHE A 612 -28.14 -11.73 3.80
N THR A 613 -28.68 -11.89 5.01
CA THR A 613 -28.11 -12.78 6.03
C THR A 613 -29.02 -13.96 6.35
N SER A 614 -30.33 -13.75 6.44
CA SER A 614 -31.33 -14.79 6.81
C SER A 614 -32.43 -14.96 5.76
N GLU A 615 -32.91 -13.87 5.14
CA GLU A 615 -34.05 -13.94 4.23
C GLU A 615 -33.66 -14.50 2.85
N LEU A 616 -32.66 -13.89 2.19
CA LEU A 616 -32.18 -14.28 0.86
C LEU A 616 -30.94 -15.16 0.87
N ALA A 617 -30.35 -15.34 2.04
CA ALA A 617 -29.15 -16.15 2.25
C ALA A 617 -29.26 -16.88 3.59
N GLY A 618 -28.23 -17.67 3.93
CA GLY A 618 -28.21 -18.42 5.18
C GLY A 618 -29.41 -19.36 5.26
N ALA A 619 -30.36 -19.08 6.16
CA ALA A 619 -31.57 -19.88 6.35
C ALA A 619 -32.56 -19.83 5.17
N CYS A 620 -32.42 -18.83 4.28
CA CYS A 620 -33.28 -18.61 3.10
C CYS A 620 -34.77 -18.53 3.47
N SER A 621 -35.10 -17.77 4.52
CA SER A 621 -36.47 -17.65 5.06
C SER A 621 -37.49 -17.22 4.01
N ALA A 622 -37.11 -16.32 3.10
CA ALA A 622 -37.99 -15.88 2.02
C ALA A 622 -38.34 -17.03 1.06
N ALA A 623 -37.34 -17.81 0.64
CA ALA A 623 -37.57 -18.99 -0.20
C ALA A 623 -38.44 -20.04 0.51
N ARG A 624 -38.21 -20.24 1.81
CA ARG A 624 -39.01 -21.14 2.64
C ARG A 624 -40.49 -20.75 2.64
N ASN A 625 -40.76 -19.47 2.86
CA ASN A 625 -42.12 -18.93 2.91
C ASN A 625 -42.78 -18.96 1.53
N ALA A 626 -42.06 -18.55 0.48
CA ALA A 626 -42.56 -18.53 -0.89
C ALA A 626 -42.93 -19.92 -1.41
N TRP A 627 -42.15 -20.94 -1.04
CA TRP A 627 -42.28 -22.30 -1.56
C TRP A 627 -42.93 -23.28 -0.57
N ASN A 628 -43.40 -22.80 0.59
CA ASN A 628 -44.01 -23.60 1.65
C ASN A 628 -43.14 -24.79 2.11
N ILE A 629 -41.82 -24.57 2.26
CA ILE A 629 -40.89 -25.62 2.67
C ILE A 629 -40.97 -25.84 4.19
N PRO A 630 -41.14 -27.09 4.69
CA PRO A 630 -41.23 -27.39 6.12
C PRO A 630 -40.01 -26.91 6.91
N SER A 631 -40.20 -26.39 8.13
CA SER A 631 -39.15 -25.75 8.95
C SER A 631 -37.92 -26.62 9.25
N GLY A 632 -38.07 -27.95 9.24
CA GLY A 632 -36.97 -28.91 9.44
C GLY A 632 -36.16 -29.24 8.19
N GLU A 633 -36.59 -28.84 7.00
CA GLU A 633 -35.86 -29.10 5.76
C GLU A 633 -34.81 -28.03 5.48
N ASN A 634 -33.57 -28.47 5.27
CA ASN A 634 -32.49 -27.59 4.82
C ASN A 634 -32.66 -27.30 3.32
N ILE A 635 -32.76 -26.01 2.96
CA ILE A 635 -32.89 -25.57 1.58
C ILE A 635 -31.59 -25.84 0.81
N ASP A 636 -30.44 -25.67 1.46
CA ASP A 636 -29.10 -25.78 0.85
C ASP A 636 -29.10 -25.16 -0.56
N TRP A 637 -29.40 -23.86 -0.62
CA TRP A 637 -29.58 -23.15 -1.88
C TRP A 637 -28.29 -23.18 -2.70
N CYS A 638 -28.40 -23.48 -3.99
CA CYS A 638 -27.30 -23.29 -4.92
C CYS A 638 -27.79 -22.75 -6.27
N ALA A 639 -26.85 -22.20 -7.04
CA ALA A 639 -27.04 -21.81 -8.43
C ALA A 639 -25.95 -22.44 -9.30
N ALA A 640 -26.29 -22.76 -10.54
CA ALA A 640 -25.36 -23.33 -11.51
C ALA A 640 -25.61 -22.74 -12.90
N VAL A 641 -24.53 -22.40 -13.59
CA VAL A 641 -24.53 -22.15 -15.04
C VAL A 641 -24.62 -23.50 -15.74
N VAL A 642 -25.55 -23.67 -16.66
CA VAL A 642 -25.72 -24.88 -17.47
C VAL A 642 -25.59 -24.55 -18.94
N ASN A 643 -24.90 -25.40 -19.70
CA ASN A 643 -24.72 -25.25 -21.15
C ASN A 643 -25.93 -25.77 -21.94
N ARG A 644 -27.13 -25.32 -21.57
CA ARG A 644 -28.38 -25.68 -22.26
C ARG A 644 -29.20 -24.43 -22.59
N PRO A 645 -29.91 -24.43 -23.74
CA PRO A 645 -30.89 -23.40 -24.04
C PRO A 645 -31.97 -23.31 -22.95
N ALA A 646 -32.38 -22.09 -22.63
CA ALA A 646 -33.40 -21.82 -21.63
C ALA A 646 -34.71 -22.60 -21.89
N LYS A 647 -35.08 -22.78 -23.17
CA LYS A 647 -36.26 -23.56 -23.57
C LYS A 647 -36.23 -24.99 -23.01
N ASN A 648 -35.10 -25.68 -23.17
CA ASN A 648 -34.94 -27.06 -22.71
C ASN A 648 -35.03 -27.15 -21.18
N VAL A 649 -34.46 -26.16 -20.48
CA VAL A 649 -34.56 -26.07 -19.02
C VAL A 649 -36.02 -25.87 -18.61
N ILE A 650 -36.72 -24.91 -19.22
CA ILE A 650 -38.14 -24.61 -18.93
C ILE A 650 -39.03 -25.84 -19.11
N GLU A 651 -38.81 -26.62 -20.16
CA GLU A 651 -39.55 -27.87 -20.41
C GLU A 651 -39.34 -28.93 -19.32
N ALA A 652 -38.16 -28.96 -18.69
CA ALA A 652 -37.82 -29.91 -17.63
C ALA A 652 -38.23 -29.45 -16.21
N LEU A 653 -38.35 -28.14 -15.96
CA LEU A 653 -38.64 -27.56 -14.64
C LEU A 653 -39.90 -28.09 -13.92
N PRO A 654 -41.02 -28.47 -14.59
CA PRO A 654 -42.21 -28.97 -13.89
C PRO A 654 -41.96 -30.19 -13.00
N ALA A 655 -40.91 -30.98 -13.27
CA ALA A 655 -40.51 -32.12 -12.44
C ALA A 655 -39.73 -31.73 -11.17
N PHE A 656 -39.36 -30.45 -11.02
CA PHE A 656 -38.46 -29.94 -9.98
C PHE A 656 -39.08 -28.69 -9.31
N PRO A 657 -40.00 -28.86 -8.34
CA PRO A 657 -40.79 -27.77 -7.79
C PRO A 657 -39.98 -26.67 -7.09
N TYR A 658 -38.75 -26.97 -6.65
CA TYR A 658 -37.86 -26.02 -5.96
C TYR A 658 -36.66 -25.61 -6.79
N VAL A 659 -36.76 -25.70 -8.13
CA VAL A 659 -35.76 -25.19 -9.07
C VAL A 659 -36.39 -24.16 -9.98
N ARG A 660 -35.62 -23.13 -10.33
CA ARG A 660 -36.02 -22.04 -11.23
C ARG A 660 -34.92 -21.75 -12.22
N LEU A 661 -35.33 -21.34 -13.43
CA LEU A 661 -34.48 -20.63 -14.36
C LEU A 661 -34.30 -19.21 -13.82
N LEU A 662 -33.06 -18.82 -13.53
CA LEU A 662 -32.75 -17.52 -12.94
C LEU A 662 -32.34 -16.51 -14.01
N ILE A 663 -31.44 -16.89 -14.92
CA ILE A 663 -30.91 -15.97 -15.92
C ILE A 663 -30.58 -16.67 -17.23
N ILE A 664 -30.67 -15.96 -18.35
CA ILE A 664 -30.31 -16.45 -19.69
C ILE A 664 -29.06 -15.68 -20.12
N ASN A 665 -27.90 -16.33 -20.13
CA ASN A 665 -26.62 -15.70 -20.46
C ASN A 665 -26.46 -15.57 -21.99
N THR A 666 -26.74 -16.67 -22.71
CA THR A 666 -26.58 -16.78 -24.17
C THR A 666 -27.67 -17.70 -24.72
N PRO A 667 -27.80 -17.87 -26.05
CA PRO A 667 -28.75 -18.83 -26.63
C PRO A 667 -28.58 -20.27 -26.11
N ASP A 668 -27.36 -20.65 -25.72
CA ASP A 668 -27.00 -22.02 -25.33
C ASP A 668 -26.55 -22.12 -23.85
N GLU A 669 -26.70 -21.05 -23.07
CA GLU A 669 -26.25 -21.00 -21.68
C GLU A 669 -27.24 -20.23 -20.80
N CYS A 670 -27.62 -20.84 -19.68
CA CYS A 670 -28.47 -20.20 -18.69
C CYS A 670 -28.09 -20.59 -17.27
N VAL A 671 -28.59 -19.85 -16.29
CA VAL A 671 -28.38 -20.08 -14.85
C VAL A 671 -29.65 -20.66 -14.26
N ILE A 672 -29.53 -21.78 -13.57
CA ILE A 672 -30.58 -22.36 -12.74
C ILE A 672 -30.22 -22.22 -11.26
N GLY A 673 -31.22 -22.16 -10.39
CA GLY A 673 -30.99 -22.20 -8.95
C GLY A 673 -32.18 -22.70 -8.18
N GLY A 674 -31.93 -23.16 -6.96
CA GLY A 674 -32.91 -23.90 -6.19
C GLY A 674 -32.29 -24.71 -5.07
N MET A 675 -33.04 -25.69 -4.56
CA MET A 675 -32.51 -26.66 -3.61
C MET A 675 -31.46 -27.54 -4.29
N LYS A 676 -30.25 -27.62 -3.71
CA LYS A 676 -29.09 -28.28 -4.33
C LYS A 676 -29.37 -29.67 -4.88
N LYS A 677 -30.06 -30.51 -4.10
CA LYS A 677 -30.41 -31.88 -4.52
C LYS A 677 -31.26 -31.92 -5.80
N GLN A 678 -32.19 -30.99 -5.96
CA GLN A 678 -33.03 -30.92 -7.17
C GLN A 678 -32.26 -30.32 -8.34
N VAL A 679 -31.43 -29.30 -8.11
CA VAL A 679 -30.55 -28.71 -9.14
C VAL A 679 -29.62 -29.78 -9.72
N GLU A 680 -28.95 -30.56 -8.86
CA GLU A 680 -28.08 -31.67 -9.29
C GLU A 680 -28.83 -32.74 -10.08
N THR A 681 -30.08 -33.03 -9.70
CA THR A 681 -30.92 -34.01 -10.39
C THR A 681 -31.38 -33.48 -11.76
N LEU A 682 -31.74 -32.21 -11.85
CA LEU A 682 -32.10 -31.55 -13.10
C LEU A 682 -30.91 -31.55 -14.08
N ILE A 683 -29.70 -31.19 -13.62
CA ILE A 683 -28.47 -31.21 -14.42
C ILE A 683 -28.25 -32.61 -15.02
N LYS A 684 -28.38 -33.66 -14.19
CA LYS A 684 -28.28 -35.05 -14.65
C LYS A 684 -29.36 -35.39 -15.69
N SER A 685 -30.61 -34.97 -15.47
CA SER A 685 -31.72 -35.24 -16.39
C SER A 685 -31.55 -34.55 -17.76
N LEU A 686 -30.97 -33.35 -17.78
CA LEU A 686 -30.65 -32.59 -18.98
C LEU A 686 -29.37 -33.08 -19.67
N SER A 687 -28.64 -34.00 -19.03
CA SER A 687 -27.34 -34.52 -19.48
C SER A 687 -26.40 -33.38 -19.87
N CYS A 688 -26.34 -32.32 -19.07
CA CYS A 688 -25.59 -31.10 -19.36
C CYS A 688 -24.36 -30.92 -18.48
N GLU A 689 -23.43 -30.11 -18.95
CA GLU A 689 -22.32 -29.63 -18.11
C GLU A 689 -22.83 -28.46 -17.28
N ALA A 690 -22.29 -28.34 -16.06
CA ALA A 690 -22.67 -27.29 -15.15
C ALA A 690 -21.48 -26.77 -14.34
N VAL A 691 -21.47 -25.47 -14.10
CA VAL A 691 -20.52 -24.79 -13.20
C VAL A 691 -21.33 -24.19 -12.06
N PHE A 692 -21.09 -24.67 -10.84
CA PHE A 692 -21.74 -24.12 -9.64
C PHE A 692 -21.17 -22.74 -9.31
N LEU A 693 -22.07 -21.84 -8.93
CA LEU A 693 -21.76 -20.48 -8.53
C LEU A 693 -21.71 -20.38 -7.01
N GLU A 694 -20.70 -19.70 -6.49
CA GLU A 694 -20.55 -19.48 -5.05
C GLU A 694 -21.22 -18.18 -4.60
N GLY A 695 -21.75 -18.18 -3.37
CA GLY A 695 -22.33 -17.01 -2.70
C GLY A 695 -23.47 -16.30 -3.44
N VAL A 696 -24.22 -17.04 -4.26
CA VAL A 696 -25.42 -16.53 -4.94
C VAL A 696 -26.62 -16.66 -4.01
N VAL A 697 -27.29 -15.55 -3.74
CA VAL A 697 -28.49 -15.44 -2.90
C VAL A 697 -29.77 -15.86 -3.67
N THR A 698 -30.90 -16.05 -2.99
CA THR A 698 -32.19 -16.51 -3.56
C THR A 698 -32.94 -15.42 -4.35
N VAL A 699 -32.29 -14.84 -5.36
CA VAL A 699 -32.82 -13.77 -6.22
C VAL A 699 -33.09 -14.27 -7.64
N HIS A 700 -33.74 -13.43 -8.46
CA HIS A 700 -34.17 -13.73 -9.84
C HIS A 700 -35.25 -14.82 -9.98
N CYS A 701 -36.00 -15.08 -8.91
CA CYS A 701 -37.16 -15.96 -8.94
C CYS A 701 -38.21 -15.57 -7.90
N ASP A 702 -39.31 -16.31 -7.87
CA ASP A 702 -40.44 -16.14 -6.95
C ASP A 702 -40.08 -16.31 -5.46
N ALA A 703 -38.89 -16.83 -5.14
CA ALA A 703 -38.38 -16.91 -3.77
C ALA A 703 -38.24 -15.55 -3.07
N VAL A 704 -38.08 -14.45 -3.83
CA VAL A 704 -37.94 -13.09 -3.27
C VAL A 704 -39.29 -12.46 -2.88
N ASN A 705 -40.42 -13.01 -3.35
CA ASN A 705 -41.74 -12.38 -3.21
C ASN A 705 -42.10 -11.97 -1.77
N PRO A 706 -41.79 -12.76 -0.71
CA PRO A 706 -42.11 -12.38 0.66
C PRO A 706 -41.39 -11.13 1.16
N VAL A 707 -40.27 -10.76 0.53
CA VAL A 707 -39.40 -9.62 0.91
C VAL A 707 -39.21 -8.63 -0.23
N ALA A 708 -40.10 -8.66 -1.24
CA ALA A 708 -39.95 -7.88 -2.46
C ALA A 708 -40.02 -6.36 -2.20
N ASP A 709 -40.84 -5.92 -1.25
CA ASP A 709 -40.98 -4.50 -0.90
C ASP A 709 -39.75 -3.99 -0.17
N GLU A 710 -39.18 -4.77 0.75
CA GLU A 710 -37.92 -4.48 1.42
C GLU A 710 -36.77 -4.42 0.41
N TYR A 711 -36.68 -5.41 -0.48
CA TYR A 711 -35.68 -5.44 -1.54
C TYR A 711 -35.78 -4.22 -2.46
N LYS A 712 -37.01 -3.82 -2.83
CA LYS A 712 -37.26 -2.61 -3.62
C LYS A 712 -36.81 -1.35 -2.88
N LYS A 713 -37.17 -1.21 -1.59
CA LYS A 713 -36.80 -0.06 -0.76
C LYS A 713 -35.28 0.15 -0.68
N LEU A 714 -34.50 -0.94 -0.68
CA LEU A 714 -33.03 -0.83 -0.69
C LEU A 714 -32.51 -0.03 -1.90
N HIS A 715 -33.16 -0.18 -3.06
CA HIS A 715 -32.71 0.37 -4.35
C HIS A 715 -33.37 1.70 -4.72
N LEU A 716 -34.15 2.32 -3.82
CA LEU A 716 -34.75 3.63 -4.07
C LEU A 716 -33.74 4.74 -3.77
N PHE A 717 -33.17 5.32 -4.82
CA PHE A 717 -32.22 6.43 -4.72
C PHE A 717 -32.70 7.62 -5.54
N PRO A 718 -32.34 8.86 -5.16
CA PRO A 718 -32.39 9.96 -6.10
C PRO A 718 -31.45 9.65 -7.28
N VAL A 719 -31.94 9.87 -8.49
CA VAL A 719 -31.24 9.54 -9.74
C VAL A 719 -30.65 10.80 -10.35
N ASN A 720 -29.39 10.72 -10.78
CA ASN A 720 -28.74 11.73 -11.60
C ASN A 720 -28.22 11.10 -12.90
N GLN A 721 -29.04 11.08 -13.96
CA GLN A 721 -28.67 10.43 -15.23
C GLN A 721 -27.59 11.23 -15.98
N PRO A 722 -26.41 10.65 -16.26
CA PRO A 722 -25.39 11.30 -17.08
C PRO A 722 -25.87 11.51 -18.53
N GLU A 723 -25.60 12.69 -19.09
CA GLU A 723 -25.95 13.00 -20.48
C GLU A 723 -25.22 12.08 -21.49
N GLY A 724 -25.95 11.64 -22.53
CA GLY A 724 -25.37 10.90 -23.65
C GLY A 724 -25.05 9.43 -23.37
N ILE A 725 -25.47 8.88 -22.23
CA ILE A 725 -25.26 7.48 -21.85
C ILE A 725 -26.59 6.75 -21.77
N ALA A 726 -26.73 5.67 -22.54
CA ALA A 726 -27.91 4.81 -22.50
C ALA A 726 -27.74 3.69 -21.46
N PHE A 727 -28.71 3.55 -20.55
CA PHE A 727 -28.73 2.46 -19.57
C PHE A 727 -29.62 1.32 -20.07
N TYR A 728 -29.10 0.11 -20.06
CA TYR A 728 -29.82 -1.10 -20.49
C TYR A 728 -30.13 -1.97 -19.29
N SER A 729 -31.40 -2.35 -19.15
CA SER A 729 -31.82 -3.32 -18.14
C SER A 729 -31.81 -4.71 -18.75
N CYS A 730 -31.13 -5.64 -18.09
CA CYS A 730 -31.16 -7.04 -18.50
C CYS A 730 -32.54 -7.67 -18.21
N ALA A 731 -33.25 -7.18 -17.19
CA ALA A 731 -34.60 -7.65 -16.87
C ALA A 731 -35.63 -7.22 -17.94
N LEU A 732 -35.51 -6.00 -18.48
CA LEU A 732 -36.43 -5.50 -19.51
C LEU A 732 -36.01 -5.86 -20.94
N GLY A 733 -34.74 -6.26 -21.14
CA GLY A 733 -34.18 -6.53 -22.46
C GLY A 733 -34.08 -5.30 -23.38
N ARG A 734 -34.10 -4.09 -22.80
CA ARG A 734 -34.07 -2.81 -23.55
C ARG A 734 -33.46 -1.68 -22.72
N SER A 735 -33.15 -0.56 -23.39
CA SER A 735 -32.78 0.67 -22.69
C SER A 735 -33.98 1.28 -21.97
N TYR A 736 -33.71 2.00 -20.89
CA TYR A 736 -34.73 2.70 -20.10
C TYR A 736 -34.21 4.07 -19.67
N GLU A 737 -35.13 5.00 -19.43
CA GLU A 737 -34.83 6.27 -18.76
C GLU A 737 -34.77 6.01 -17.26
N MET A 738 -33.77 6.57 -16.58
CA MET A 738 -33.60 6.38 -15.15
C MET A 738 -34.65 7.24 -14.42
N THR A 739 -35.45 6.63 -13.56
CA THR A 739 -36.58 7.28 -12.84
C THR A 739 -36.48 7.14 -11.34
#